data_AF-A0A165JZN7-F1
#
_entry.id   AF-A0A165JZN7-F1
#
_cell.length_a   1.000
_cell.length_b   1.000
_cell.length_c   1.000
_cell.angle_alpha   90.00
_cell.angle_beta   90.00
_cell.angle_gamma   90.00
#
_symmetry.space_group_name_H-M   'P 1'
#
loop_
_entity.id
_entity.type
_entity.pdbx_description
1 polymer ?
#
loop_
_entity_poly.entity_id
_entity_poly.type
_entity_poly.pdbx_seq_one_letter_code
_entity_poly.pdbx_strand_id
1 'polypeptide(L)'
;MTPTDARVDPAAHNRSDFQSAKTHLKSWTKAITSYLRSDEEHPLIQPVGRYVDRKESWDADDLARINSLRIPKVPWTSTRNNIPDMLLYKLGSLETLDAGFAPRIQKFLDLDADCAVVNASGTGKSRLLFEALGRRWGLYFTCYAHDTVSPYGSLDLTHTFADLWREQGLRSEIDLRCRGPSARQAVETNRSIIRTTFLRVLLARVMVFGVFSELVASLGIALDVARRRWLMIQLRPDEILKRDVFSSLLIYLADMGEDELLSRTKALLHETPIKLELIALDEAQVAAHTLTRAFATTDMTAHAPILRELVVSFLSCFREQRLLVAGTDVPLSILDDAQRHFDSPRAAFSLFHELGQFDSLAQLVLQTGSGHAVDVVSTLLLRLTSFWRSRGLLYHQNLMGYNLMVEDNTLDKSPLALPLRRALFQFAFSKQPSYLQDQPAAVVALGLGMFRDTEELQAEVSEPLVFYKLAAWLQASTTWNFAGLLARRRADPKFSVRRAAFAEGLCPHFSAAFAAPGYALDSCFNFEGPQPPFWRTRRAKLVVRSSKSSRVKIRDAPSDAGIVRATGAQDVFSWLSEPAQPFLVTEEDLGAGLLFFLNIEGVGVVLVCVECDPFPNPRPRRRTEVVPHDPNWFFPHLKQAPADRKTLLSMLKDLPGIPMDPPRRAVKKQAPINTYRYSTLHILCFARAWPSQTRYDPPVACLDFDALMSHKASPEMAFEYLDDAMTATSS
;
A
#
# COMPACT_ATOMS: atom_id res chain seq x y z
N MET A 1 -9.35 25.41 11.31
CA MET A 1 -9.03 26.62 12.11
C MET A 1 -7.53 26.76 12.03
N THR A 2 -7.01 27.68 11.22
CA THR A 2 -5.62 28.11 11.33
C THR A 2 -5.41 28.64 12.75
N PRO A 3 -4.27 28.36 13.41
CA PRO A 3 -3.94 29.05 14.64
C PRO A 3 -4.05 30.54 14.34
N THR A 4 -4.92 31.23 15.07
CA THR A 4 -4.96 32.69 15.04
C THR A 4 -3.58 33.16 15.42
N ASP A 5 -2.78 33.56 14.43
CA ASP A 5 -1.59 34.37 14.61
C ASP A 5 -2.00 35.52 15.51
N ALA A 6 -1.66 35.41 16.79
CA ALA A 6 -1.66 36.53 17.68
C ALA A 6 -0.60 37.47 17.11
N ARG A 7 -1.06 38.40 16.26
CA ARG A 7 -0.28 39.51 15.74
C ARG A 7 0.46 40.13 16.91
N VAL A 8 1.75 39.81 17.02
CA VAL A 8 2.66 40.47 17.93
C VAL A 8 2.58 41.95 17.57
N ASP A 9 2.28 42.78 18.57
CA ASP A 9 2.13 44.22 18.38
C ASP A 9 3.42 44.80 17.76
N PRO A 10 3.39 45.28 16.50
CA PRO A 10 4.59 45.80 15.84
C PRO A 10 5.14 47.06 16.52
N ALA A 11 4.38 47.69 17.42
CA ALA A 11 4.83 48.86 18.18
C ALA A 11 5.81 48.52 19.32
N ALA A 12 6.01 47.25 19.66
CA ALA A 12 6.95 46.81 20.70
C ALA A 12 8.36 46.53 20.17
N HIS A 13 8.85 47.28 19.18
CA HIS A 13 10.26 47.32 18.76
C HIS A 13 11.15 48.00 19.82
N ASN A 14 11.07 47.53 21.07
CA ASN A 14 12.14 47.74 22.03
C ASN A 14 13.37 46.99 21.52
N ARG A 15 14.53 47.66 21.55
CA ARG A 15 15.84 47.20 21.06
C ARG A 15 16.00 45.67 21.16
N SER A 16 16.20 45.02 20.02
CA SER A 16 16.59 43.61 20.01
C SER A 16 18.05 43.51 20.44
N ASP A 17 18.24 43.08 21.67
CA ASP A 17 19.55 42.88 22.27
C ASP A 17 19.52 41.69 23.23
N PHE A 18 20.70 41.21 23.61
CA PHE A 18 20.87 40.05 24.48
C PHE A 18 20.19 40.22 25.85
N GLN A 19 20.07 41.45 26.36
CA GLN A 19 19.46 41.72 27.65
C GLN A 19 17.92 41.67 27.57
N SER A 20 17.35 42.14 26.47
CA SER A 20 15.93 41.97 26.13
C SER A 20 15.59 40.48 26.02
N ALA A 21 16.41 39.69 25.34
CA ALA A 21 16.24 38.23 25.25
C ALA A 21 16.30 37.55 26.63
N LYS A 22 17.25 37.93 27.49
CA LYS A 22 17.32 37.44 28.89
C LYS A 22 16.08 37.82 29.71
N THR A 23 15.59 39.05 29.53
CA THR A 23 14.40 39.54 30.24
C THR A 23 13.15 38.79 29.81
N HIS A 24 12.99 38.58 28.50
CA HIS A 24 11.93 37.73 27.95
C HIS A 24 12.02 36.32 28.51
N LEU A 25 13.20 35.70 28.49
CA LEU A 25 13.40 34.35 29.02
C LEU A 25 13.06 34.22 30.53
N LYS A 26 13.35 35.24 31.34
CA LYS A 26 12.95 35.26 32.76
C LYS A 26 11.44 35.16 32.96
N SER A 27 10.62 35.63 32.01
CA SER A 27 9.17 35.48 32.09
C SER A 27 8.72 34.01 32.00
N TRP A 28 9.55 33.13 31.42
CA TRP A 28 9.30 31.69 31.28
C TRP A 28 9.74 30.88 32.49
N THR A 29 10.56 31.43 33.38
CA THR A 29 11.08 30.74 34.57
C THR A 29 9.94 30.13 35.40
N LYS A 30 8.80 30.83 35.53
CA LYS A 30 7.63 30.32 36.24
C LYS A 30 7.02 29.10 35.56
N ALA A 31 6.88 29.11 34.23
CA ALA A 31 6.32 28.00 33.46
C ALA A 31 7.25 26.77 33.51
N ILE A 32 8.56 26.97 33.31
CA ILE A 32 9.57 25.91 33.39
C ILE A 32 9.61 25.31 34.81
N THR A 33 9.58 26.15 35.85
CA THR A 33 9.54 25.70 37.26
C THR A 33 8.27 24.89 37.54
N SER A 34 7.11 25.35 37.04
CA SER A 34 5.84 24.63 37.20
C SER A 34 5.92 23.25 36.53
N TYR A 35 6.48 23.17 35.33
CA TYR A 35 6.65 21.90 34.63
C TYR A 35 7.67 20.99 35.33
N LEU A 36 8.79 21.53 35.84
CA LEU A 36 9.79 20.80 36.64
C LEU A 36 9.26 20.26 37.97
N ARG A 37 8.13 20.78 38.48
CA ARG A 37 7.46 20.28 39.69
C ARG A 37 6.25 19.39 39.41
N SER A 38 5.75 19.39 38.17
CA SER A 38 4.61 18.56 37.75
C SER A 38 4.93 17.06 37.89
N ASP A 39 3.95 16.23 38.22
CA ASP A 39 4.06 14.76 38.11
C ASP A 39 3.77 14.27 36.69
N GLU A 40 3.10 15.09 35.88
CA GLU A 40 2.81 14.79 34.48
C GLU A 40 3.97 15.24 33.59
N GLU A 41 4.61 14.27 32.91
CA GLU A 41 5.64 14.53 31.89
C GLU A 41 5.03 15.05 30.58
N HIS A 42 3.84 14.57 30.21
CA HIS A 42 3.11 14.97 29.01
C HIS A 42 1.61 14.61 29.12
N PRO A 43 0.74 15.26 28.34
CA PRO A 43 -0.67 14.89 28.28
C PRO A 43 -0.87 13.46 27.78
N LEU A 44 -1.75 12.72 28.46
CA LEU A 44 -2.11 11.35 28.12
C LEU A 44 -3.35 11.31 27.25
N ILE A 45 -3.51 10.23 26.48
CA ILE A 45 -4.78 9.95 25.82
C ILE A 45 -5.88 9.76 26.85
N GLN A 46 -7.05 10.32 26.59
CA GLN A 46 -8.27 10.04 27.35
C GLN A 46 -9.24 9.26 26.47
N PRO A 47 -9.18 7.91 26.47
CA PRO A 47 -10.01 7.10 25.59
C PRO A 47 -11.47 7.48 25.77
N VAL A 48 -12.09 7.96 24.70
CA VAL A 48 -13.48 8.38 24.73
C VAL A 48 -14.31 7.10 24.73
N GLY A 49 -15.22 6.95 25.70
CA GLY A 49 -16.05 5.75 25.86
C GLY A 49 -16.98 5.45 24.68
N ARG A 50 -17.01 6.27 23.62
CA ARG A 50 -17.78 6.02 22.41
C ARG A 50 -16.93 6.29 21.18
N TYR A 51 -16.81 5.28 20.30
CA TYR A 51 -16.40 5.51 18.92
C TYR A 51 -17.47 6.39 18.25
N VAL A 52 -17.06 7.46 17.57
CA VAL A 52 -17.97 8.53 17.11
C VAL A 52 -19.08 8.03 16.17
N ASP A 53 -18.97 6.83 15.59
CA ASP A 53 -20.01 6.28 14.68
C ASP A 53 -20.40 4.81 14.94
N ARG A 54 -19.99 4.20 16.07
CA ARG A 54 -20.39 2.82 16.44
C ARG A 54 -20.94 2.76 17.86
N LYS A 55 -22.06 2.03 18.05
CA LYS A 55 -22.77 1.84 19.33
C LYS A 55 -21.99 1.05 20.39
N GLU A 56 -20.81 0.51 20.07
CA GLU A 56 -20.00 -0.27 20.99
C GLU A 56 -19.01 0.65 21.72
N SER A 57 -19.33 0.93 22.98
CA SER A 57 -18.38 1.50 23.94
C SER A 57 -17.37 0.44 24.34
N TRP A 58 -16.09 0.83 24.47
CA TRP A 58 -15.12 0.02 25.21
C TRP A 58 -15.69 -0.26 26.61
N ASP A 59 -15.57 -1.50 27.08
CA ASP A 59 -15.99 -1.82 28.44
C ASP A 59 -15.06 -1.16 29.47
N ALA A 60 -15.46 -1.21 30.74
CA ALA A 60 -14.73 -0.54 31.82
C ALA A 60 -13.32 -1.14 32.02
N ASP A 61 -13.15 -2.43 31.76
CA ASP A 61 -11.89 -3.14 31.94
C ASP A 61 -10.90 -2.76 30.83
N ASP A 62 -11.37 -2.63 29.59
CA ASP A 62 -10.58 -2.14 28.48
C ASP A 62 -10.18 -0.68 28.64
N LEU A 63 -11.09 0.18 29.09
CA LEU A 63 -10.76 1.57 29.41
C LEU A 63 -9.73 1.64 30.54
N ALA A 64 -9.89 0.85 31.60
CA ALA A 64 -8.92 0.76 32.67
C ALA A 64 -7.55 0.28 32.16
N ARG A 65 -7.54 -0.73 31.29
CA ARG A 65 -6.32 -1.26 30.65
C ARG A 65 -5.64 -0.20 29.79
N ILE A 66 -6.35 0.48 28.90
CA ILE A 66 -5.78 1.55 28.04
C ILE A 66 -5.24 2.70 28.91
N ASN A 67 -5.98 3.12 29.94
CA ASN A 67 -5.53 4.15 30.86
C ASN A 67 -4.26 3.72 31.62
N SER A 68 -4.15 2.44 32.00
CA SER A 68 -2.97 1.90 32.70
C SER A 68 -1.70 1.92 31.83
N LEU A 69 -1.84 1.89 30.51
CA LEU A 69 -0.70 2.01 29.59
C LEU A 69 -0.09 3.42 29.67
N ARG A 70 -0.86 4.45 30.03
CA ARG A 70 -0.41 5.86 30.05
C ARG A 70 0.20 6.30 28.71
N ILE A 71 -0.50 6.01 27.62
CA ILE A 71 -0.05 6.39 26.27
C ILE A 71 -0.13 7.92 26.13
N PRO A 72 0.95 8.60 25.68
CA PRO A 72 0.91 10.03 25.37
C PRO A 72 -0.07 10.31 24.23
N LYS A 73 -0.68 11.48 24.20
CA LYS A 73 -1.49 11.92 23.05
C LYS A 73 -0.65 12.69 22.04
N VAL A 74 -0.98 12.65 20.75
CA VAL A 74 -0.31 13.47 19.72
C VAL A 74 -0.67 14.96 19.90
N PRO A 75 0.29 15.90 19.79
CA PRO A 75 0.03 17.34 19.89
C PRO A 75 -1.00 17.83 18.87
N TRP A 76 -1.70 18.93 19.16
CA TRP A 76 -2.56 19.71 18.23
C TRP A 76 -3.73 19.01 17.56
N THR A 77 -3.92 17.72 17.83
CA THR A 77 -5.14 17.03 17.49
C THR A 77 -6.28 17.73 18.24
N SER A 78 -7.25 18.29 17.50
CA SER A 78 -8.44 18.89 18.11
C SER A 78 -9.00 17.91 19.14
N THR A 79 -9.65 18.38 20.21
CA THR A 79 -10.21 17.52 21.29
C THR A 79 -11.06 16.35 20.79
N ARG A 80 -11.48 16.36 19.52
CA ARG A 80 -12.19 15.27 18.84
C ARG A 80 -11.31 14.08 18.45
N ASN A 81 -10.00 14.27 18.23
CA ASN A 81 -9.09 13.25 17.73
C ASN A 81 -8.07 12.89 18.81
N ASN A 82 -8.45 12.06 19.77
CA ASN A 82 -7.57 11.60 20.84
C ASN A 82 -6.58 10.52 20.33
N ILE A 83 -5.66 10.93 19.45
CA ILE A 83 -4.73 10.03 18.75
C ILE A 83 -3.60 9.62 19.71
N PRO A 84 -3.33 8.31 19.87
CA PRO A 84 -2.19 7.83 20.64
C PRO A 84 -0.87 8.16 19.95
N ASP A 85 0.05 8.72 20.71
CA ASP A 85 1.43 8.95 20.29
C ASP A 85 2.28 7.74 20.67
N MET A 86 2.43 6.84 19.70
CA MET A 86 3.26 5.65 19.85
C MET A 86 4.76 5.99 19.78
N LEU A 87 5.14 7.11 19.17
CA LEU A 87 6.55 7.51 19.05
C LEU A 87 7.12 7.97 20.39
N LEU A 88 6.30 8.50 21.31
CA LEU A 88 6.74 8.85 22.67
C LEU A 88 6.31 7.83 23.73
N TYR A 89 5.52 6.81 23.36
CA TYR A 89 5.12 5.76 24.28
C TYR A 89 6.35 5.02 24.85
N LYS A 90 6.44 4.92 26.18
CA LYS A 90 7.59 4.33 26.90
C LYS A 90 8.95 4.94 26.55
N LEU A 91 9.00 6.24 26.22
CA LEU A 91 10.25 6.94 25.93
C LEU A 91 11.25 6.82 27.09
N GLY A 92 12.47 6.39 26.77
CA GLY A 92 13.53 6.11 27.74
C GLY A 92 13.46 4.71 28.35
N SER A 93 12.52 3.87 27.92
CA SER A 93 12.36 2.48 28.38
C SER A 93 11.90 1.56 27.24
N LEU A 94 12.35 1.85 26.00
CA LEU A 94 11.96 1.09 24.81
C LEU A 94 12.40 -0.38 24.88
N GLU A 95 13.40 -0.72 25.68
CA GLU A 95 13.80 -2.09 25.96
C GLU A 95 12.69 -2.96 26.57
N THR A 96 11.66 -2.34 27.15
CA THR A 96 10.46 -3.05 27.63
C THR A 96 9.56 -3.53 26.49
N LEU A 97 9.72 -2.96 25.29
CA LEU A 97 8.96 -3.29 24.09
C LEU A 97 9.82 -4.00 23.02
N ASP A 98 11.13 -3.72 22.99
CA ASP A 98 12.11 -4.31 22.08
C ASP A 98 13.31 -4.82 22.90
N ALA A 99 13.33 -6.12 23.17
CA ALA A 99 14.39 -6.76 23.98
C ALA A 99 15.80 -6.58 23.38
N GLY A 100 15.90 -6.37 22.06
CA GLY A 100 17.16 -6.11 21.37
C GLY A 100 17.58 -4.64 21.37
N PHE A 101 16.80 -3.74 21.99
CA PHE A 101 17.07 -2.30 21.94
C PHE A 101 18.22 -1.87 22.86
N ALA A 102 18.31 -2.41 24.07
CA ALA A 102 19.34 -2.04 25.05
C ALA A 102 20.78 -2.14 24.50
N PRO A 103 21.23 -3.27 23.91
CA PRO A 103 22.57 -3.33 23.33
C PRO A 103 22.75 -2.41 22.11
N ARG A 104 21.67 -2.18 21.35
CA ARG A 104 21.68 -1.32 20.14
C ARG A 104 21.87 0.15 20.48
N ILE A 105 21.11 0.67 21.45
CA ILE A 105 21.27 2.05 21.90
C ILE A 105 22.61 2.25 22.58
N GLN A 106 23.11 1.26 23.33
CA GLN A 106 24.42 1.35 23.97
C GLN A 106 25.52 1.47 22.91
N LYS A 107 25.51 0.60 21.88
CA LYS A 107 26.43 0.71 20.74
C LYS A 107 26.35 2.08 20.05
N PHE A 108 25.16 2.63 19.88
CA PHE A 108 24.98 3.97 19.31
C PHE A 108 25.53 5.09 20.21
N LEU A 109 25.39 4.95 21.54
CA LEU A 109 25.90 5.92 22.51
C LEU A 109 27.42 5.83 22.70
N ASP A 110 28.02 4.67 22.47
CA ASP A 110 29.47 4.42 22.62
C ASP A 110 30.31 4.84 21.40
N LEU A 111 29.68 5.34 20.33
CA LEU A 111 30.42 5.91 19.20
C LEU A 111 31.12 7.22 19.61
N ASP A 112 32.44 7.28 19.46
CA ASP A 112 33.21 8.50 19.76
C ASP A 112 33.16 9.57 18.65
N ALA A 113 32.63 9.23 17.48
CA ALA A 113 32.57 10.12 16.32
C ALA A 113 31.18 10.75 16.14
N ASP A 114 31.13 11.88 15.44
CA ASP A 114 29.89 12.40 14.88
C ASP A 114 29.21 11.31 14.03
N CYS A 115 27.89 11.28 14.02
CA CYS A 115 27.15 10.15 13.47
C CYS A 115 26.03 10.59 12.53
N ALA A 116 25.99 9.98 11.36
CA ALA A 116 24.88 10.10 10.43
C ALA A 116 23.97 8.86 10.57
N VAL A 117 22.69 9.08 10.85
CA VAL A 117 21.67 8.03 10.93
C VAL A 117 20.83 8.12 9.65
N VAL A 118 21.29 7.45 8.59
CA VAL A 118 20.64 7.50 7.28
C VAL A 118 19.95 6.18 6.99
N ASN A 119 18.61 6.24 6.90
CA ASN A 119 17.80 5.06 6.62
C ASN A 119 16.44 5.49 6.08
N ALA A 120 15.68 4.56 5.49
CA ALA A 120 14.34 4.81 4.97
C ALA A 120 13.44 5.49 6.02
N SER A 121 12.44 6.24 5.56
CA SER A 121 11.50 6.89 6.48
C SER A 121 10.84 5.83 7.37
N GLY A 122 10.52 6.22 8.61
CA GLY A 122 10.04 5.33 9.67
C GLY A 122 10.77 4.00 9.73
N THR A 123 12.06 4.09 10.03
CA THR A 123 12.87 2.96 10.46
C THR A 123 13.25 3.10 11.94
N GLY A 124 12.60 4.03 12.67
CA GLY A 124 12.91 4.32 14.07
C GLY A 124 14.02 5.36 14.28
N LYS A 125 14.45 6.10 13.24
CA LYS A 125 15.51 7.13 13.36
C LYS A 125 15.22 8.17 14.45
N SER A 126 14.09 8.86 14.36
CA SER A 126 13.67 9.87 15.32
C SER A 126 13.51 9.27 16.72
N ARG A 127 12.94 8.05 16.82
CA ARG A 127 12.85 7.34 18.09
C ARG A 127 14.24 7.08 18.70
N LEU A 128 15.21 6.63 17.90
CA LEU A 128 16.58 6.41 18.36
C LEU A 128 17.21 7.70 18.88
N LEU A 129 17.03 8.83 18.18
CA LEU A 129 17.50 10.13 18.63
C LEU A 129 16.86 10.54 19.97
N PHE A 130 15.55 10.37 20.12
CA PHE A 130 14.85 10.69 21.37
C PHE A 130 15.33 9.80 22.52
N GLU A 131 15.53 8.51 22.26
CA GLU A 131 16.06 7.55 23.23
C GLU A 131 17.51 7.87 23.64
N ALA A 132 18.32 8.37 22.71
CA ALA A 132 19.67 8.85 23.00
C ALA A 132 19.65 10.11 23.89
N LEU A 133 18.82 11.10 23.54
CA LEU A 133 18.64 12.34 24.31
C LEU A 133 17.93 12.11 25.66
N GLY A 134 17.15 11.04 25.79
CA GLY A 134 16.58 10.60 27.06
C GLY A 134 17.63 9.99 28.01
N ARG A 135 18.79 9.56 27.48
CA ARG A 135 19.91 8.97 28.23
C ARG A 135 21.09 9.91 28.43
N ARG A 136 21.30 10.87 27.53
CA ARG A 136 22.43 11.82 27.53
C ARG A 136 21.92 13.25 27.38
N TRP A 137 22.56 14.21 28.02
CA TRP A 137 22.15 15.62 27.90
C TRP A 137 22.41 16.13 26.50
N GLY A 138 21.44 16.77 25.86
CA GLY A 138 21.63 17.25 24.50
C GLY A 138 20.55 18.19 23.99
N LEU A 139 20.82 18.75 22.82
CA LEU A 139 19.90 19.63 22.09
C LEU A 139 19.28 18.89 20.91
N TYR A 140 17.98 19.08 20.71
CA TYR A 140 17.22 18.53 19.59
C TYR A 140 16.77 19.64 18.63
N PHE A 141 17.08 19.43 17.36
CA PHE A 141 16.67 20.26 16.24
C PHE A 141 15.97 19.37 15.22
N THR A 142 14.94 19.90 14.57
CA THR A 142 14.34 19.27 13.39
C THR A 142 14.33 20.26 12.25
N CYS A 143 14.70 19.80 11.06
CA CYS A 143 14.55 20.59 9.84
C CYS A 143 13.09 20.67 9.36
N TYR A 144 12.20 19.83 9.91
CA TYR A 144 10.81 19.76 9.50
C TYR A 144 9.90 19.38 10.67
N ALA A 145 8.93 20.24 10.94
CA ALA A 145 7.84 19.97 11.84
C ALA A 145 6.52 20.27 11.13
N HIS A 146 5.58 19.32 11.20
CA HIS A 146 4.25 19.45 10.59
C HIS A 146 3.21 18.80 11.49
N ASP A 147 2.13 19.52 11.77
CA ASP A 147 1.12 19.20 12.79
C ASP A 147 0.52 17.79 12.69
N THR A 148 0.49 17.21 11.50
CA THR A 148 -0.15 15.90 11.25
C THR A 148 0.81 14.74 11.06
N VAL A 149 2.05 14.98 10.64
CA VAL A 149 2.97 13.90 10.20
C VAL A 149 4.17 13.80 11.14
N SER A 150 4.75 14.94 11.52
CA SER A 150 5.89 15.01 12.43
C SER A 150 5.72 16.22 13.35
N PRO A 151 4.85 16.14 14.37
CA PRO A 151 4.51 17.26 15.24
C PRO A 151 5.57 17.48 16.35
N TYR A 152 6.80 17.02 16.14
CA TYR A 152 7.84 16.99 17.17
C TYR A 152 8.91 18.03 16.89
N GLY A 153 9.21 18.84 17.91
CA GLY A 153 10.22 19.88 17.83
C GLY A 153 9.63 21.27 17.99
N SER A 154 10.51 22.22 18.28
CA SER A 154 10.26 23.64 18.07
C SER A 154 10.10 23.94 16.58
N LEU A 155 9.36 25.00 16.26
CA LEU A 155 9.28 25.54 14.90
C LEU A 155 10.42 26.51 14.57
N ASP A 156 11.36 26.74 15.48
CA ASP A 156 12.45 27.72 15.30
C ASP A 156 13.24 27.54 13.98
N LEU A 157 13.74 26.34 13.69
CA LEU A 157 14.50 26.08 12.47
C LEU A 157 13.62 26.06 11.21
N THR A 158 12.39 25.56 11.31
CA THR A 158 11.43 25.56 10.19
C THR A 158 11.00 26.98 9.82
N HIS A 159 10.68 27.82 10.80
CA HIS A 159 10.40 29.25 10.60
C HIS A 159 11.62 29.96 10.03
N THR A 160 12.81 29.65 10.55
CA THR A 160 14.06 30.16 9.99
C THR A 160 14.17 29.85 8.49
N PHE A 161 13.97 28.60 8.07
CA PHE A 161 13.99 28.24 6.63
C PHE A 161 12.93 28.96 5.80
N ALA A 162 11.73 29.17 6.36
CA ALA A 162 10.68 29.91 5.68
C ALA A 162 11.05 31.40 5.47
N ASP A 163 11.71 32.01 6.46
CA ASP A 163 12.12 33.41 6.41
C ASP A 163 13.37 33.65 5.55
N LEU A 164 14.25 32.66 5.37
CA LEU A 164 15.43 32.78 4.50
C LEU A 164 15.08 33.20 3.07
N TRP A 165 13.91 32.82 2.56
CA TRP A 165 13.47 33.23 1.22
C TRP A 165 13.16 34.73 1.10
N ARG A 166 13.02 35.44 2.22
CA ARG A 166 12.77 36.87 2.29
C ARG A 166 14.03 37.67 2.58
N GLU A 167 15.12 37.01 2.95
CA GLU A 167 16.36 37.68 3.35
C GLU A 167 17.01 38.40 2.16
N GLN A 168 17.26 39.70 2.33
CA GLN A 168 17.90 40.50 1.30
C GLN A 168 19.37 40.10 1.14
N GLY A 169 19.78 39.87 -0.11
CA GLY A 169 21.16 39.53 -0.46
C GLY A 169 21.44 38.03 -0.55
N LEU A 170 20.55 37.17 -0.03
CA LEU A 170 20.67 35.73 -0.23
C LEU A 170 20.37 35.37 -1.70
N ARG A 171 21.33 34.74 -2.37
CA ARG A 171 21.16 34.25 -3.74
C ARG A 171 20.81 32.77 -3.73
N SER A 172 19.67 32.39 -4.29
CA SER A 172 19.23 30.99 -4.36
C SER A 172 20.07 30.12 -5.31
N GLU A 173 20.73 30.74 -6.29
CA GLU A 173 21.61 30.07 -7.26
C GLU A 173 22.85 30.92 -7.52
N ILE A 174 24.01 30.26 -7.52
CA ILE A 174 25.31 30.86 -7.85
C ILE A 174 25.92 30.08 -9.01
N ASP A 175 26.47 30.74 -10.03
CA ASP A 175 27.18 30.01 -11.10
C ASP A 175 28.63 29.73 -10.69
N LEU A 176 28.92 28.48 -10.29
CA LEU A 176 30.27 28.06 -9.95
C LEU A 176 31.18 27.86 -11.17
N ARG A 177 30.64 27.81 -12.40
CA ARG A 177 31.46 27.63 -13.61
C ARG A 177 32.34 28.83 -13.89
N CYS A 178 31.91 30.02 -13.50
CA CYS A 178 32.66 31.25 -13.72
C CYS A 178 33.91 31.33 -12.83
N ARG A 179 34.02 30.54 -11.74
CA ARG A 179 35.11 30.47 -10.72
C ARG A 179 35.74 31.82 -10.32
N GLY A 180 35.05 32.93 -10.59
CA GLY A 180 35.57 34.27 -10.45
C GLY A 180 35.36 34.82 -9.04
N PRO A 181 35.99 35.97 -8.72
CA PRO A 181 35.84 36.65 -7.43
C PRO A 181 34.37 36.91 -7.04
N SER A 182 33.51 37.19 -8.03
CA SER A 182 32.06 37.42 -7.82
C SER A 182 31.33 36.19 -7.27
N ALA A 183 31.62 34.98 -7.77
CA ALA A 183 30.98 33.76 -7.27
C ALA A 183 31.43 33.45 -5.83
N ARG A 184 32.72 33.64 -5.52
CA ARG A 184 33.24 33.49 -4.15
C ARG A 184 32.61 34.48 -3.19
N GLN A 185 32.52 35.75 -3.59
CA GLN A 185 31.89 36.79 -2.79
C GLN A 185 30.41 36.47 -2.54
N ALA A 186 29.68 36.00 -3.56
CA ALA A 186 28.28 35.60 -3.41
C ALA A 186 28.11 34.43 -2.44
N VAL A 187 28.97 33.40 -2.53
CA VAL A 187 28.95 32.27 -1.58
C VAL A 187 29.23 32.76 -0.17
N GLU A 188 30.22 33.64 0.01
CA GLU A 188 30.57 34.16 1.34
C GLU A 188 29.47 35.04 1.94
N THR A 189 28.85 35.91 1.14
CA THR A 189 27.67 36.67 1.55
C THR A 189 26.55 35.73 1.99
N ASN A 190 26.23 34.71 1.20
CA ASN A 190 25.22 33.72 1.55
C ASN A 190 25.58 32.99 2.86
N ARG A 191 26.83 32.55 3.03
CA ARG A 191 27.32 31.86 4.23
C ARG A 191 27.16 32.72 5.48
N SER A 192 27.56 33.99 5.42
CA SER A 192 27.46 34.90 6.57
C SER A 192 26.00 35.13 6.99
N ILE A 193 25.08 35.32 6.03
CA ILE A 193 23.64 35.47 6.30
C ILE A 193 23.10 34.22 7.01
N ILE A 194 23.36 33.03 6.45
CA ILE A 194 22.88 31.76 7.00
C ILE A 194 23.48 31.48 8.37
N ARG A 195 24.79 31.67 8.53
CA ARG A 195 25.50 31.41 9.78
C ARG A 195 24.99 32.29 10.90
N THR A 196 24.83 33.59 10.66
CA THR A 196 24.22 34.52 11.64
C THR A 196 22.84 34.02 12.04
N THR A 197 22.02 33.62 11.08
CA THR A 197 20.66 33.15 11.32
C THR A 197 20.63 31.86 12.17
N PHE A 198 21.44 30.87 11.85
CA PHE A 198 21.53 29.63 12.64
C PHE A 198 22.14 29.86 14.03
N LEU A 199 23.11 30.76 14.17
CA LEU A 199 23.66 31.11 15.48
C LEU A 199 22.61 31.73 16.41
N ARG A 200 21.60 32.44 15.89
CA ARG A 200 20.45 32.91 16.70
C ARG A 200 19.65 31.74 17.26
N VAL A 201 19.37 30.73 16.42
CA VAL A 201 18.67 29.50 16.84
C VAL A 201 19.47 28.75 17.91
N LEU A 202 20.78 28.59 17.71
CA LEU A 202 21.66 27.93 18.67
C LEU A 202 21.71 28.68 20.00
N LEU A 203 21.89 30.01 19.95
CA LEU A 203 21.92 30.83 21.16
C LEU A 203 20.60 30.75 21.93
N ALA A 204 19.46 30.84 21.24
CA ALA A 204 18.14 30.71 21.87
C ALA A 204 18.01 29.39 22.65
N ARG A 205 18.43 28.26 22.04
CA ARG A 205 18.40 26.94 22.67
C ARG A 205 19.30 26.85 23.90
N VAL A 206 20.54 27.36 23.80
CA VAL A 206 21.49 27.36 24.91
C VAL A 206 21.04 28.28 26.04
N MET A 207 20.42 29.43 25.74
CA MET A 207 19.85 30.31 26.76
C MET A 207 18.76 29.61 27.57
N VAL A 208 17.80 28.96 26.90
CA VAL A 208 16.72 28.20 27.57
C VAL A 208 17.31 27.04 28.38
N PHE A 209 18.29 26.33 27.83
CA PHE A 209 18.99 25.25 28.54
C PHE A 209 19.71 25.75 29.80
N GLY A 210 20.36 26.91 29.76
CA GLY A 210 21.02 27.50 30.92
C GLY A 210 20.05 27.78 32.06
N VAL A 211 18.92 28.44 31.77
CA VAL A 211 17.87 28.67 32.77
C VAL A 211 17.28 27.35 33.28
N PHE A 212 17.05 26.38 32.40
CA PHE A 212 16.59 25.05 32.81
C PHE A 212 17.57 24.37 33.76
N SER A 213 18.87 24.39 33.45
CA SER A 213 19.93 23.76 34.25
C SER A 213 20.06 24.41 35.63
N GLU A 214 19.97 25.74 35.74
CA GLU A 214 19.97 26.45 37.02
C GLU A 214 18.75 26.09 37.87
N LEU A 215 17.58 25.97 37.24
CA LEU A 215 16.35 25.56 37.93
C LEU A 215 16.43 24.12 38.43
N VAL A 216 16.97 23.19 37.64
CA VAL A 216 17.17 21.80 38.07
C VAL A 216 18.07 21.73 39.32
N ALA A 217 19.18 22.47 39.31
CA ALA A 217 20.11 22.52 40.45
C ALA A 217 19.46 23.14 41.69
N SER A 218 18.74 24.27 41.54
CA SER A 218 18.11 24.96 42.67
C SER A 218 16.88 24.24 43.25
N LEU A 219 16.16 23.48 42.43
CA LEU A 219 14.97 22.72 42.85
C LEU A 219 15.32 21.29 43.33
N GLY A 220 16.56 20.83 43.13
CA GLY A 220 16.97 19.47 43.51
C GLY A 220 16.27 18.37 42.72
N ILE A 221 15.98 18.62 41.43
CA ILE A 221 15.32 17.61 40.58
C ILE A 221 16.34 16.52 40.21
N ALA A 222 15.94 15.25 40.33
CA ALA A 222 16.77 14.13 39.92
C ALA A 222 17.16 14.24 38.44
N LEU A 223 18.43 13.97 38.11
CA LEU A 223 19.00 14.28 36.80
C LEU A 223 18.35 13.47 35.65
N ASP A 224 17.94 12.23 35.91
CA ASP A 224 17.24 11.38 34.95
C ASP A 224 15.84 11.94 34.61
N VAL A 225 15.10 12.37 35.63
CA VAL A 225 13.80 13.03 35.48
C VAL A 225 13.95 14.37 34.76
N ALA A 226 14.95 15.17 35.15
CA ALA A 226 15.24 16.44 34.53
C ALA A 226 15.61 16.28 33.05
N ARG A 227 16.38 15.25 32.69
CA ARG A 227 16.77 14.99 31.29
C ARG A 227 15.56 14.65 30.41
N ARG A 228 14.65 13.79 30.89
CA ARG A 228 13.39 13.50 30.18
C ARG A 228 12.55 14.76 30.01
N ARG A 229 12.42 15.58 31.05
CA ARG A 229 11.69 16.87 30.97
C ARG A 229 12.32 17.84 30.01
N TRP A 230 13.64 17.90 29.97
CA TRP A 230 14.37 18.72 29.01
C TRP A 230 14.08 18.29 27.57
N LEU A 231 14.15 16.99 27.29
CA LEU A 231 13.78 16.46 25.98
C LEU A 231 12.34 16.82 25.62
N MET A 232 11.40 16.65 26.55
CA MET A 232 10.00 16.96 26.30
C MET A 232 9.76 18.44 25.97
N ILE A 233 10.40 19.38 26.66
CA ILE A 233 10.34 20.81 26.32
C ILE A 233 10.79 21.05 24.88
N GLN A 234 11.80 20.33 24.40
CA GLN A 234 12.30 20.47 23.02
C GLN A 234 11.38 19.84 21.98
N LEU A 235 10.73 18.72 22.31
CA LEU A 235 9.83 18.00 21.41
C LEU A 235 8.44 18.64 21.34
N ARG A 236 7.97 19.29 22.41
CA ARG A 236 6.60 19.81 22.52
C ARG A 236 6.55 21.13 23.28
N PRO A 237 7.30 22.16 22.86
CA PRO A 237 7.41 23.39 23.64
C PRO A 237 6.05 24.08 23.81
N ASP A 238 5.21 24.12 22.78
CA ASP A 238 3.88 24.70 22.85
C ASP A 238 2.91 23.95 23.76
N GLU A 239 2.95 22.62 23.80
CA GLU A 239 2.01 21.87 24.64
C GLU A 239 2.35 22.01 26.13
N ILE A 240 3.67 21.98 26.42
CA ILE A 240 4.22 22.02 27.78
C ILE A 240 4.23 23.43 28.34
N LEU A 241 4.74 24.40 27.57
CA LEU A 241 4.92 25.79 28.00
C LEU A 241 3.83 26.73 27.47
N LYS A 242 2.82 26.20 26.77
CA LYS A 242 1.71 26.93 26.10
C LYS A 242 2.11 27.76 24.90
N ARG A 243 3.41 27.95 24.67
CA ARG A 243 4.01 28.66 23.54
C ARG A 243 5.45 28.18 23.32
N ASP A 244 5.93 28.31 22.09
CA ASP A 244 7.30 27.96 21.72
C ASP A 244 8.31 28.99 22.22
N VAL A 245 8.94 28.68 23.35
CA VAL A 245 9.95 29.54 23.98
C VAL A 245 11.15 29.78 23.05
N PHE A 246 11.56 28.78 22.27
CA PHE A 246 12.75 28.86 21.43
C PHE A 246 12.51 29.77 20.23
N SER A 247 11.40 29.55 19.50
CA SER A 247 11.04 30.41 18.38
C SER A 247 10.78 31.85 18.82
N SER A 248 10.17 32.06 20.00
CA SER A 248 9.91 33.41 20.52
C SER A 248 11.17 34.22 20.80
N LEU A 249 12.29 33.56 21.12
CA LEU A 249 13.56 34.24 21.40
C LEU A 249 14.22 34.80 20.14
N LEU A 250 13.95 34.23 18.96
CA LEU A 250 14.59 34.66 17.71
C LEU A 250 14.33 36.14 17.39
N ILE A 251 13.15 36.65 17.72
CA ILE A 251 12.77 38.06 17.54
C ILE A 251 13.72 39.00 18.31
N TYR A 252 14.13 38.60 19.52
CA TYR A 252 15.00 39.41 20.38
C TYR A 252 16.49 39.29 20.01
N LEU A 253 16.84 38.30 19.19
CA LEU A 253 18.21 38.03 18.75
C LEU A 253 18.46 38.50 17.30
N ALA A 254 17.47 39.14 16.67
CA ALA A 254 17.51 39.51 15.26
C ALA A 254 18.66 40.47 14.91
N ASP A 255 18.93 41.49 15.73
CA ASP A 255 19.97 42.50 15.39
C ASP A 255 21.38 42.13 15.88
N MET A 256 21.57 40.94 16.48
CA MET A 256 22.87 40.52 16.97
C MET A 256 23.80 40.09 15.83
N GLY A 257 25.07 40.52 15.90
CA GLY A 257 26.12 40.14 14.95
C GLY A 257 26.67 38.73 15.19
N GLU A 258 27.27 38.15 14.15
CA GLU A 258 27.79 36.78 14.12
C GLU A 258 28.77 36.48 15.28
N ASP A 259 29.78 37.34 15.48
CA ASP A 259 30.81 37.17 16.51
C ASP A 259 30.23 37.23 17.92
N GLU A 260 29.26 38.12 18.15
CA GLU A 260 28.59 38.23 19.45
C GLU A 260 27.77 36.97 19.72
N LEU A 261 26.97 36.52 18.76
CA LEU A 261 26.17 35.30 18.89
C LEU A 261 27.04 34.09 19.22
N LEU A 262 28.16 33.91 18.50
CA LEU A 262 29.10 32.82 18.73
C LEU A 262 29.75 32.90 20.12
N SER A 263 30.24 34.08 20.50
CA SER A 263 30.89 34.32 21.79
C SER A 263 29.93 34.04 22.95
N ARG A 264 28.69 34.55 22.88
CA ARG A 264 27.65 34.33 23.89
C ARG A 264 27.25 32.87 24.00
N THR A 265 27.10 32.18 22.87
CA THR A 265 26.75 30.75 22.85
C THR A 265 27.82 29.94 23.58
N LYS A 266 29.10 30.17 23.28
CA LYS A 266 30.22 29.48 23.94
C LYS A 266 30.33 29.81 25.43
N ALA A 267 30.17 31.08 25.80
CA ALA A 267 30.20 31.49 27.21
C ALA A 267 29.11 30.78 28.01
N LEU A 268 27.87 30.77 27.52
CA LEU A 268 26.77 30.09 28.19
C LEU A 268 27.01 28.58 28.31
N LEU A 269 27.50 27.92 27.26
CA LEU A 269 27.85 26.48 27.33
C LEU A 269 28.86 26.19 28.44
N HIS A 270 29.84 27.06 28.65
CA HIS A 270 30.81 26.90 29.72
C HIS A 270 30.19 27.16 31.11
N GLU A 271 29.34 28.19 31.22
CA GLU A 271 28.67 28.61 32.47
C GLU A 271 27.58 27.64 32.94
N THR A 272 26.97 26.85 32.03
CA THR A 272 25.91 25.92 32.41
C THR A 272 26.40 24.82 33.39
N PRO A 273 25.68 24.59 34.51
CA PRO A 273 26.02 23.54 35.47
C PRO A 273 26.00 22.12 34.89
N ILE A 274 25.06 21.85 33.99
CA ILE A 274 24.91 20.57 33.32
C ILE A 274 25.61 20.63 31.96
N LYS A 275 26.53 19.69 31.71
CA LYS A 275 27.24 19.62 30.44
C LYS A 275 26.41 18.91 29.37
N LEU A 276 26.27 19.56 28.21
CA LEU A 276 25.71 18.94 27.02
C LEU A 276 26.71 17.95 26.42
N GLU A 277 26.20 16.81 25.97
CA GLU A 277 26.95 15.71 25.37
C GLU A 277 26.58 15.52 23.89
N LEU A 278 25.30 15.71 23.54
CA LEU A 278 24.76 15.44 22.21
C LEU A 278 24.11 16.67 21.55
N ILE A 279 24.25 16.78 20.24
CA ILE A 279 23.45 17.66 19.39
C ILE A 279 22.77 16.77 18.34
N ALA A 280 21.45 16.75 18.29
CA ALA A 280 20.69 15.93 17.36
C ALA A 280 19.96 16.82 16.34
N LEU A 281 20.19 16.55 15.06
CA LEU A 281 19.51 17.17 13.93
C LEU A 281 18.70 16.11 13.21
N ASP A 282 17.38 16.20 13.28
CA ASP A 282 16.45 15.29 12.61
C ASP A 282 15.88 15.88 11.32
N GLU A 283 15.31 15.00 10.49
CA GLU A 283 14.75 15.32 9.17
C GLU A 283 15.73 16.07 8.25
N ALA A 284 17.03 15.78 8.38
CA ALA A 284 18.11 16.52 7.74
C ALA A 284 18.05 16.49 6.20
N GLN A 285 17.32 15.55 5.60
CA GLN A 285 17.08 15.55 4.15
C GLN A 285 16.38 16.84 3.67
N VAL A 286 15.55 17.48 4.52
CA VAL A 286 14.91 18.74 4.16
C VAL A 286 15.95 19.84 3.96
N ALA A 287 16.95 19.92 4.83
CA ALA A 287 18.09 20.81 4.63
C ALA A 287 19.00 20.36 3.48
N ALA A 288 19.12 19.04 3.22
CA ALA A 288 19.90 18.52 2.09
C ALA A 288 19.29 18.89 0.73
N HIS A 289 17.97 19.08 0.66
CA HIS A 289 17.24 19.47 -0.55
C HIS A 289 16.90 20.96 -0.62
N THR A 290 17.25 21.74 0.40
CA THR A 290 16.99 23.18 0.45
C THR A 290 18.21 23.97 -0.01
N LEU A 291 17.99 24.95 -0.90
CA LEU A 291 19.03 25.86 -1.43
C LEU A 291 20.27 25.12 -1.96
N THR A 292 20.05 24.03 -2.71
CA THR A 292 21.09 23.11 -3.21
C THR A 292 22.16 23.76 -4.09
N ARG A 293 21.92 24.99 -4.58
CA ARG A 293 22.81 25.71 -5.49
C ARG A 293 23.20 27.10 -4.96
N ALA A 294 22.83 27.43 -3.73
CA ALA A 294 23.15 28.70 -3.09
C ALA A 294 24.53 28.69 -2.42
N PHE A 295 25.09 27.51 -2.16
CA PHE A 295 26.40 27.35 -1.52
C PHE A 295 27.32 26.47 -2.37
N ALA A 296 28.56 26.35 -1.89
CA ALA A 296 29.59 25.53 -2.48
C ALA A 296 30.34 24.74 -1.41
N THR A 297 31.03 23.68 -1.84
CA THR A 297 31.99 22.95 -1.02
C THR A 297 33.16 23.83 -0.58
N THR A 298 33.94 23.37 0.39
CA THR A 298 35.08 24.14 0.95
C THR A 298 36.09 24.55 -0.12
N ASP A 299 36.36 23.66 -1.07
CA ASP A 299 37.28 23.85 -2.20
C ASP A 299 36.65 24.61 -3.38
N MET A 300 35.38 25.01 -3.27
CA MET A 300 34.61 25.69 -4.32
C MET A 300 34.49 24.87 -5.63
N THR A 301 34.61 23.54 -5.58
CA THR A 301 34.55 22.69 -6.78
C THR A 301 33.14 22.21 -7.12
N ALA A 302 32.26 22.08 -6.12
CA ALA A 302 30.89 21.61 -6.28
C ALA A 302 29.90 22.48 -5.50
N HIS A 303 28.63 22.39 -5.89
CA HIS A 303 27.53 22.97 -5.14
C HIS A 303 27.30 22.23 -3.82
N ALA A 304 26.84 22.96 -2.81
CA ALA A 304 26.44 22.40 -1.53
C ALA A 304 25.05 22.93 -1.12
N PRO A 305 24.22 22.09 -0.45
CA PRO A 305 22.95 22.51 0.10
C PRO A 305 23.12 23.25 1.43
N ILE A 306 22.04 23.86 1.93
CA ILE A 306 22.06 24.59 3.22
C ILE A 306 22.44 23.68 4.40
N LEU A 307 22.22 22.36 4.30
CA LEU A 307 22.67 21.40 5.30
C LEU A 307 24.17 21.54 5.63
N ARG A 308 25.02 21.84 4.64
CA ARG A 308 26.46 22.07 4.87
C ARG A 308 26.68 23.19 5.88
N GLU A 309 26.07 24.35 5.64
CA GLU A 309 26.25 25.54 6.46
C GLU A 309 25.61 25.40 7.85
N LEU A 310 24.53 24.62 7.94
CA LEU A 310 23.91 24.25 9.21
C LEU A 310 24.88 23.43 10.07
N VAL A 311 25.49 22.40 9.49
CA VAL A 311 26.48 21.54 10.17
C VAL A 311 27.72 22.36 10.56
N VAL A 312 28.24 23.23 9.67
CA VAL A 312 29.35 24.15 10.01
C VAL A 312 29.00 25.04 11.20
N SER A 313 27.78 25.57 11.26
CA SER A 313 27.33 26.42 12.37
C SER A 313 27.28 25.65 13.69
N PHE A 314 26.81 24.40 13.66
CA PHE A 314 26.75 23.52 14.82
C PHE A 314 28.15 23.18 15.31
N LEU A 315 29.04 22.74 14.43
CA LEU A 315 30.43 22.38 14.78
C LEU A 315 31.25 23.60 15.25
N SER A 316 30.88 24.83 14.86
CA SER A 316 31.50 26.07 15.36
C SER A 316 31.20 26.34 16.83
N CYS A 317 30.01 25.94 17.30
CA CYS A 317 29.54 26.14 18.68
C CYS A 317 29.82 24.93 19.57
N PHE A 318 29.66 23.73 19.02
CA PHE A 318 29.62 22.47 19.75
C PHE A 318 30.80 21.55 19.37
N ARG A 319 32.02 22.00 19.65
CA ARG A 319 33.24 21.24 19.34
C ARG A 319 33.50 20.06 20.27
N GLU A 320 32.89 20.06 21.44
CA GLU A 320 33.08 19.01 22.45
C GLU A 320 31.90 18.03 22.46
N GLN A 321 30.77 18.42 21.89
CA GLN A 321 29.59 17.58 21.79
C GLN A 321 29.62 16.77 20.49
N ARG A 322 29.02 15.59 20.55
CA ARG A 322 28.82 14.72 19.40
C ARG A 322 27.60 15.15 18.61
N LEU A 323 27.77 15.36 17.30
CA LEU A 323 26.69 15.69 16.39
C LEU A 323 26.06 14.42 15.79
N LEU A 324 24.74 14.30 15.94
CA LEU A 324 23.91 13.25 15.37
C LEU A 324 23.04 13.86 14.26
N VAL A 325 23.16 13.38 13.04
CA VAL A 325 22.39 13.86 11.89
C VAL A 325 21.52 12.73 11.34
N ALA A 326 20.21 12.80 11.51
CA ALA A 326 19.27 11.80 11.02
C ALA A 326 18.48 12.32 9.80
N GLY A 327 18.27 11.43 8.83
CA GLY A 327 17.43 11.73 7.68
C GLY A 327 17.32 10.55 6.71
N THR A 328 16.48 10.68 5.69
CA THR A 328 16.28 9.61 4.69
C THR A 328 17.29 9.64 3.56
N ASP A 329 17.74 10.84 3.19
CA ASP A 329 18.67 11.11 2.09
C ASP A 329 19.62 12.22 2.52
N VAL A 330 20.68 11.83 3.24
CA VAL A 330 21.68 12.74 3.79
C VAL A 330 23.03 12.42 3.16
N PRO A 331 23.57 13.27 2.28
CA PRO A 331 24.84 12.99 1.62
C PRO A 331 26.02 13.08 2.61
N LEU A 332 26.68 11.94 2.89
CA LEU A 332 27.86 11.91 3.76
C LEU A 332 28.99 12.83 3.27
N SER A 333 29.16 12.96 1.96
CA SER A 333 30.15 13.86 1.36
C SER A 333 29.96 15.33 1.75
N ILE A 334 28.71 15.75 1.99
CA ILE A 334 28.40 17.11 2.45
C ILE A 334 28.71 17.27 3.94
N LEU A 335 28.45 16.24 4.75
CA LEU A 335 28.79 16.24 6.17
C LEU A 335 30.31 16.26 6.38
N ASP A 336 31.04 15.44 5.63
CA ASP A 336 32.51 15.38 5.65
C ASP A 336 33.12 16.71 5.17
N ASP A 337 32.57 17.34 4.13
CA ASP A 337 33.04 18.66 3.68
C ASP A 337 32.78 19.76 4.73
N ALA A 338 31.65 19.68 5.44
CA ALA A 338 31.37 20.59 6.56
C ALA A 338 32.37 20.40 7.72
N GLN A 339 32.79 19.16 8.02
CA GLN A 339 33.85 18.89 8.99
C GLN A 339 35.21 19.42 8.55
N ARG A 340 35.58 19.23 7.27
CA ARG A 340 36.85 19.74 6.70
C ARG A 340 36.97 21.26 6.74
N HIS A 341 35.87 21.99 6.93
CA HIS A 341 35.91 23.42 7.17
C HIS A 341 36.73 23.79 8.41
N PHE A 342 36.92 22.86 9.35
CA PHE A 342 37.75 23.04 10.53
C PHE A 342 39.07 22.27 10.37
N ASP A 343 40.21 22.94 10.59
CA ASP A 343 41.55 22.32 10.54
C ASP A 343 41.84 21.34 11.71
N SER A 344 40.81 20.96 12.48
CA SER A 344 40.96 20.08 13.63
C SER A 344 40.73 18.62 13.23
N PRO A 345 41.59 17.68 13.66
CA PRO A 345 41.42 16.25 13.36
C PRO A 345 40.23 15.69 14.15
N ARG A 346 39.01 15.87 13.62
CA ARG A 346 37.84 15.08 13.99
C ARG A 346 37.78 13.83 13.13
N ALA A 347 37.32 12.73 13.70
CA ALA A 347 36.98 11.54 12.92
C ALA A 347 35.87 11.89 11.92
N ALA A 348 35.95 11.28 10.73
CA ALA A 348 34.88 11.41 9.74
C ALA A 348 33.53 10.93 10.31
N PHE A 349 32.43 11.41 9.73
CA PHE A 349 31.10 10.97 10.16
C PHE A 349 30.97 9.45 10.07
N SER A 350 30.59 8.83 11.18
CA SER A 350 30.24 7.42 11.23
C SER A 350 28.81 7.23 10.73
N LEU A 351 28.58 6.23 9.87
CA LEU A 351 27.23 5.86 9.45
C LEU A 351 26.66 4.82 10.41
N PHE A 352 25.47 5.08 10.96
CA PHE A 352 24.74 4.12 11.79
C PHE A 352 23.45 3.66 11.11
N HIS A 353 23.38 2.38 10.78
CA HIS A 353 22.24 1.76 10.10
C HIS A 353 21.52 0.70 10.95
N GLU A 354 22.06 0.35 12.11
CA GLU A 354 21.53 -0.72 12.98
C GLU A 354 20.33 -0.23 13.79
N LEU A 355 19.22 0.05 13.12
CA LEU A 355 17.96 0.45 13.76
C LEU A 355 17.13 -0.75 14.24
N GLY A 356 17.55 -1.97 13.89
CA GLY A 356 16.83 -3.23 14.16
C GLY A 356 16.12 -3.75 12.90
N GLN A 357 15.81 -5.04 12.88
CA GLN A 357 14.82 -5.60 11.96
C GLN A 357 13.45 -5.53 12.64
N PHE A 358 12.42 -5.30 11.84
CA PHE A 358 11.04 -5.37 12.31
C PHE A 358 10.60 -6.82 12.31
N ASP A 359 10.69 -7.47 13.47
CA ASP A 359 10.24 -8.86 13.61
C ASP A 359 8.71 -8.96 13.68
N SER A 360 8.02 -7.82 13.81
CA SER A 360 6.56 -7.74 13.77
C SER A 360 6.06 -6.38 13.27
N LEU A 361 4.83 -6.37 12.74
CA LEU A 361 4.11 -5.13 12.40
C LEU A 361 3.91 -4.22 13.63
N ALA A 362 3.75 -4.82 14.82
CA ALA A 362 3.66 -4.06 16.07
C ALA A 362 4.94 -3.28 16.35
N GLN A 363 6.11 -3.90 16.16
CA GLN A 363 7.41 -3.22 16.30
C GLN A 363 7.57 -2.11 15.26
N LEU A 364 7.12 -2.32 14.01
CA LEU A 364 7.08 -1.28 12.98
C LEU A 364 6.20 -0.11 13.42
N VAL A 365 4.98 -0.36 13.86
CA VAL A 365 4.06 0.71 14.31
C VAL A 365 4.61 1.45 15.54
N LEU A 366 5.20 0.74 16.50
CA LEU A 366 5.79 1.34 17.71
C LEU A 366 6.97 2.27 17.39
N GLN A 367 7.83 1.88 16.45
CA GLN A 367 9.03 2.66 16.14
C GLN A 367 8.77 3.79 15.14
N THR A 368 7.67 3.73 14.38
CA THR A 368 7.48 4.57 13.18
C THR A 368 6.16 5.35 13.18
N GLY A 369 5.23 4.98 14.05
CA GLY A 369 3.86 5.46 14.02
C GLY A 369 3.00 4.68 13.01
N SER A 370 1.68 4.69 13.23
CA SER A 370 0.74 3.96 12.36
C SER A 370 0.70 4.52 10.94
N GLY A 371 0.67 5.85 10.77
CA GLY A 371 0.62 6.48 9.45
C GLY A 371 1.80 6.11 8.57
N HIS A 372 3.01 6.12 9.13
CA HIS A 372 4.22 5.79 8.38
C HIS A 372 4.28 4.31 7.99
N ALA A 373 3.85 3.40 8.87
CA ALA A 373 3.74 1.99 8.52
C ALA A 373 2.78 1.80 7.31
N VAL A 374 1.70 2.59 7.20
CA VAL A 374 0.77 2.52 6.06
C VAL A 374 1.50 2.93 4.78
N ASP A 375 2.32 3.98 4.84
CA ASP A 375 3.10 4.45 3.70
C ASP A 375 4.15 3.43 3.26
N VAL A 376 4.80 2.72 4.20
CA VAL A 376 5.74 1.63 3.89
C VAL A 376 5.03 0.49 3.18
N VAL A 377 3.89 0.04 3.70
CA VAL A 377 3.11 -1.02 3.04
C VAL A 377 2.60 -0.57 1.68
N SER A 378 2.17 0.68 1.55
CA SER A 378 1.73 1.24 0.27
C SER A 378 2.88 1.35 -0.73
N THR A 379 4.09 1.68 -0.27
CA THR A 379 5.29 1.71 -1.10
C THR A 379 5.72 0.31 -1.53
N LEU A 380 5.67 -0.67 -0.62
CA LEU A 380 5.94 -2.06 -0.95
C LEU A 380 4.92 -2.58 -1.96
N LEU A 381 3.64 -2.28 -1.78
CA LEU A 381 2.60 -2.63 -2.74
C LEU A 381 2.86 -2.00 -4.10
N LEU A 382 3.13 -0.70 -4.13
CA LEU A 382 3.48 -0.03 -5.37
C LEU A 382 4.72 -0.65 -6.04
N ARG A 383 5.76 -0.98 -5.27
CA ARG A 383 6.99 -1.55 -5.82
C ARG A 383 6.84 -2.98 -6.31
N LEU A 384 6.03 -3.79 -5.62
CA LEU A 384 5.86 -5.20 -5.92
C LEU A 384 4.77 -5.45 -6.96
N THR A 385 3.74 -4.61 -6.99
CA THR A 385 2.53 -4.83 -7.80
C THR A 385 2.24 -3.71 -8.79
N SER A 386 3.02 -2.62 -8.76
CA SER A 386 2.75 -1.38 -9.50
C SER A 386 1.40 -0.71 -9.16
N PHE A 387 0.72 -1.18 -8.11
CA PHE A 387 -0.56 -0.65 -7.67
C PHE A 387 -0.39 0.58 -6.78
N TRP A 388 -1.06 1.67 -7.16
CA TRP A 388 -1.09 2.89 -6.36
C TRP A 388 -2.40 2.96 -5.56
N ARG A 389 -2.32 2.91 -4.22
CA ARG A 389 -3.50 3.17 -3.36
C ARG A 389 -3.94 4.62 -3.53
N SER A 390 -5.23 4.87 -3.79
CA SER A 390 -5.74 6.24 -3.89
C SER A 390 -5.51 6.99 -2.56
N ARG A 391 -5.01 8.24 -2.61
CA ARG A 391 -4.60 8.99 -1.39
C ARG A 391 -5.71 9.16 -0.34
N GLY A 392 -6.98 9.01 -0.72
CA GLY A 392 -8.11 9.00 0.22
C GLY A 392 -8.10 7.81 1.19
N LEU A 393 -7.47 6.69 0.81
CA LEU A 393 -7.34 5.47 1.64
C LEU A 393 -6.45 5.63 2.87
N LEU A 394 -5.39 6.45 2.77
CA LEU A 394 -4.33 6.54 3.79
C LEU A 394 -4.82 7.19 5.09
N TYR A 395 -5.87 8.02 5.02
CA TYR A 395 -6.36 8.78 6.16
C TYR A 395 -7.45 8.05 6.98
N HIS A 396 -8.07 7.00 6.44
CA HIS A 396 -9.23 6.36 7.08
C HIS A 396 -9.03 4.90 7.51
N GLN A 397 -8.02 4.20 6.99
CA GLN A 397 -7.77 2.82 7.39
C GLN A 397 -6.53 2.69 8.28
N ASN A 398 -6.77 2.47 9.57
CA ASN A 398 -5.76 1.94 10.46
C ASN A 398 -5.27 0.59 9.90
N LEU A 399 -3.96 0.48 9.67
CA LEU A 399 -3.24 -0.75 9.29
C LEU A 399 -3.62 -2.02 10.08
N MET A 400 -4.25 -1.86 11.24
CA MET A 400 -4.72 -2.95 12.10
C MET A 400 -5.72 -3.92 11.42
N GLY A 401 -6.29 -3.58 10.26
CA GLY A 401 -7.19 -4.48 9.52
C GLY A 401 -6.52 -5.66 8.81
N TYR A 402 -5.22 -5.60 8.46
CA TYR A 402 -4.61 -6.67 7.64
C TYR A 402 -4.36 -7.97 8.42
N ASN A 403 -4.01 -7.88 9.71
CA ASN A 403 -3.94 -9.06 10.59
C ASN A 403 -5.33 -9.55 11.04
N LEU A 404 -6.38 -8.75 10.82
CA LEU A 404 -7.77 -9.14 11.01
C LEU A 404 -8.42 -9.65 9.71
N MET A 405 -7.63 -9.84 8.64
CA MET A 405 -8.19 -10.39 7.41
C MET A 405 -8.80 -11.75 7.70
N VAL A 406 -10.07 -11.85 7.31
CA VAL A 406 -11.01 -12.92 7.61
C VAL A 406 -10.36 -14.29 7.49
N GLU A 407 -10.50 -15.10 8.54
CA GLU A 407 -10.11 -16.50 8.51
C GLU A 407 -10.88 -17.26 7.43
N ASP A 408 -10.22 -18.23 6.79
CA ASP A 408 -10.79 -18.98 5.66
C ASP A 408 -12.13 -19.65 6.03
N ASN A 409 -12.27 -20.14 7.28
CA ASN A 409 -13.50 -20.71 7.82
C ASN A 409 -14.65 -19.69 7.97
N THR A 410 -14.30 -18.44 8.25
CA THR A 410 -15.26 -17.34 8.36
C THR A 410 -15.75 -16.92 6.98
N LEU A 411 -14.86 -16.87 5.98
CA LEU A 411 -15.25 -16.66 4.58
C LEU A 411 -16.14 -17.81 4.08
N ASP A 412 -15.81 -19.07 4.36
CA ASP A 412 -16.61 -20.21 3.90
C ASP A 412 -18.08 -20.17 4.34
N LYS A 413 -18.35 -19.61 5.52
CA LYS A 413 -19.70 -19.46 6.09
C LYS A 413 -20.34 -18.11 5.75
N SER A 414 -19.59 -17.19 5.16
CA SER A 414 -20.04 -15.83 4.90
C SER A 414 -21.02 -15.80 3.73
N PRO A 415 -22.09 -14.98 3.80
CA PRO A 415 -22.93 -14.70 2.63
C PRO A 415 -22.15 -14.01 1.49
N LEU A 416 -20.97 -13.45 1.79
CA LEU A 416 -20.12 -12.76 0.83
C LEU A 416 -19.23 -13.70 0.01
N ALA A 417 -19.12 -14.98 0.35
CA ALA A 417 -18.21 -15.88 -0.34
C ALA A 417 -18.47 -16.00 -1.85
N LEU A 418 -19.75 -16.05 -2.26
CA LEU A 418 -20.13 -16.09 -3.67
C LEU A 418 -19.72 -14.80 -4.41
N PRO A 419 -20.11 -13.58 -3.97
CA PRO A 419 -19.69 -12.36 -4.65
C PRO A 419 -18.16 -12.12 -4.58
N LEU A 420 -17.48 -12.50 -3.50
CA LEU A 420 -16.02 -12.37 -3.38
C LEU A 420 -15.28 -13.33 -4.32
N ARG A 421 -15.75 -14.57 -4.46
CA ARG A 421 -15.22 -15.50 -5.45
C ARG A 421 -15.39 -14.94 -6.87
N ARG A 422 -16.58 -14.41 -7.21
CA ARG A 422 -16.80 -13.74 -8.51
C ARG A 422 -15.87 -12.54 -8.69
N ALA A 423 -15.68 -11.74 -7.65
CA ALA A 423 -14.80 -10.58 -7.68
C ALA A 423 -13.34 -10.97 -7.95
N LEU A 424 -12.87 -12.07 -7.33
CA LEU A 424 -11.53 -12.60 -7.56
C LEU A 424 -11.31 -12.99 -9.04
N PHE A 425 -12.22 -13.78 -9.62
CA PHE A 425 -12.13 -14.16 -11.03
C PHE A 425 -12.26 -12.96 -11.98
N GLN A 426 -13.14 -12.01 -11.65
CA GLN A 426 -13.27 -10.78 -12.40
C GLN A 426 -11.96 -9.99 -12.38
N PHE A 427 -11.33 -9.80 -11.22
CA PHE A 427 -10.06 -9.10 -11.13
C PHE A 427 -8.95 -9.83 -11.90
N ALA A 428 -8.79 -11.14 -11.69
CA ALA A 428 -7.76 -11.95 -12.32
C ALA A 428 -7.81 -11.89 -13.86
N PHE A 429 -9.01 -11.93 -14.46
CA PHE A 429 -9.15 -12.07 -15.91
C PHE A 429 -9.56 -10.81 -16.65
N SER A 430 -10.38 -9.95 -16.03
CA SER A 430 -10.78 -8.68 -16.64
C SER A 430 -9.90 -7.50 -16.22
N LYS A 431 -9.07 -7.67 -15.17
CA LYS A 431 -8.21 -6.61 -14.63
C LYS A 431 -9.01 -5.40 -14.15
N GLN A 432 -10.27 -5.64 -13.78
CA GLN A 432 -11.19 -4.62 -13.30
C GLN A 432 -11.49 -4.82 -11.82
N PRO A 433 -11.66 -3.72 -11.07
CA PRO A 433 -12.19 -3.79 -9.71
C PRO A 433 -13.62 -4.33 -9.73
N SER A 434 -14.04 -4.89 -8.60
CA SER A 434 -15.38 -5.42 -8.43
C SER A 434 -16.20 -4.53 -7.51
N TYR A 435 -17.46 -4.32 -7.87
CA TYR A 435 -18.39 -3.48 -7.12
C TYR A 435 -19.50 -4.34 -6.54
N LEU A 436 -19.56 -4.42 -5.22
CA LEU A 436 -20.50 -5.23 -4.46
C LEU A 436 -21.59 -4.33 -3.88
N GLN A 437 -22.80 -4.47 -4.41
CA GLN A 437 -24.01 -3.78 -3.92
C GLN A 437 -24.71 -4.57 -2.81
N ASP A 438 -24.49 -5.88 -2.75
CA ASP A 438 -25.06 -6.75 -1.74
C ASP A 438 -24.18 -6.74 -0.49
N GLN A 439 -24.71 -6.18 0.61
CA GLN A 439 -24.02 -6.07 1.91
C GLN A 439 -22.67 -5.33 1.85
N PRO A 440 -22.62 -4.10 1.29
CA PRO A 440 -21.37 -3.34 1.15
C PRO A 440 -20.70 -3.09 2.52
N ALA A 441 -21.51 -2.86 3.56
CA ALA A 441 -21.02 -2.71 4.93
C ALA A 441 -20.28 -3.96 5.46
N ALA A 442 -20.71 -5.17 5.08
CA ALA A 442 -20.03 -6.39 5.49
C ALA A 442 -18.68 -6.56 4.77
N VAL A 443 -18.60 -6.19 3.48
CA VAL A 443 -17.34 -6.21 2.71
C VAL A 443 -16.31 -5.26 3.34
N VAL A 444 -16.74 -4.04 3.68
CA VAL A 444 -15.90 -3.03 4.34
C VAL A 444 -15.53 -3.44 5.76
N ALA A 445 -16.49 -3.98 6.53
CA ALA A 445 -16.25 -4.43 7.90
C ALA A 445 -15.23 -5.58 7.99
N LEU A 446 -15.16 -6.43 6.97
CA LEU A 446 -14.18 -7.50 6.84
C LEU A 446 -12.82 -7.03 6.29
N GLY A 447 -12.67 -5.74 5.98
CA GLY A 447 -11.44 -5.19 5.41
C GLY A 447 -11.16 -5.64 3.98
N LEU A 448 -12.19 -6.10 3.25
CA LEU A 448 -12.05 -6.64 1.88
C LEU A 448 -12.34 -5.58 0.81
N GLY A 449 -12.88 -4.42 1.18
CA GLY A 449 -13.20 -3.36 0.25
C GLY A 449 -13.48 -2.03 0.92
N MET A 450 -13.91 -1.05 0.13
CA MET A 450 -14.22 0.31 0.58
C MET A 450 -15.57 0.77 0.07
N PHE A 451 -16.23 1.67 0.79
CA PHE A 451 -17.37 2.39 0.21
C PHE A 451 -16.90 3.29 -0.93
N ARG A 452 -17.60 3.19 -2.06
CA ARG A 452 -17.31 4.00 -3.25
C ARG A 452 -18.01 5.36 -3.22
N ASP A 453 -19.20 5.39 -2.64
CA ASP A 453 -20.07 6.56 -2.55
C ASP A 453 -20.25 7.00 -1.10
N THR A 454 -20.63 8.27 -0.92
CA THR A 454 -20.94 8.83 0.41
C THR A 454 -22.22 8.25 1.01
N GLU A 455 -23.02 7.53 0.21
CA GLU A 455 -24.27 6.90 0.63
C GLU A 455 -24.08 5.47 1.13
N GLU A 456 -22.84 4.96 1.10
CA GLU A 456 -22.44 3.62 1.55
C GLU A 456 -23.20 2.47 0.85
N LEU A 457 -23.69 2.70 -0.37
CA LEU A 457 -24.53 1.75 -1.11
C LEU A 457 -23.71 0.70 -1.87
N GLN A 458 -22.42 0.96 -2.12
CA GLN A 458 -21.54 0.07 -2.88
C GLN A 458 -20.18 -0.06 -2.23
N ALA A 459 -19.68 -1.31 -2.14
CA ALA A 459 -18.32 -1.61 -1.76
C ALA A 459 -17.47 -1.94 -2.98
N GLU A 460 -16.37 -1.25 -3.18
CA GLU A 460 -15.34 -1.56 -4.17
C GLU A 460 -14.29 -2.50 -3.57
N VAL A 461 -14.08 -3.64 -4.22
CA VAL A 461 -12.97 -4.57 -3.97
C VAL A 461 -11.96 -4.36 -5.10
N SER A 462 -10.87 -3.67 -4.80
CA SER A 462 -9.83 -3.33 -5.79
C SER A 462 -8.41 -3.53 -5.28
N GLU A 463 -8.22 -3.85 -4.00
CA GLU A 463 -6.90 -3.97 -3.43
C GLU A 463 -6.23 -5.33 -3.76
N PRO A 464 -5.03 -5.32 -4.34
CA PRO A 464 -4.31 -6.55 -4.66
C PRO A 464 -4.12 -7.57 -3.53
N LEU A 465 -3.79 -7.09 -2.32
CA LEU A 465 -3.60 -7.98 -1.16
C LEU A 465 -4.88 -8.74 -0.82
N VAL A 466 -6.04 -8.10 -0.99
CA VAL A 466 -7.33 -8.76 -0.82
C VAL A 466 -7.45 -9.90 -1.82
N PHE A 467 -7.10 -9.69 -3.09
CA PHE A 467 -7.17 -10.74 -4.10
C PHE A 467 -6.19 -11.90 -3.86
N TYR A 468 -4.96 -11.63 -3.41
CA TYR A 468 -4.05 -12.70 -2.97
C TYR A 468 -4.63 -13.52 -1.83
N LYS A 469 -5.21 -12.86 -0.82
CA LYS A 469 -5.88 -13.55 0.29
C LYS A 469 -7.09 -14.35 -0.18
N LEU A 470 -7.90 -13.81 -1.10
CA LEU A 470 -9.03 -14.53 -1.69
C LEU A 470 -8.58 -15.72 -2.54
N ALA A 471 -7.46 -15.63 -3.27
CA ALA A 471 -6.90 -16.77 -4.01
C ALA A 471 -6.41 -17.86 -3.05
N ALA A 472 -5.69 -17.50 -1.99
CA ALA A 472 -5.28 -18.43 -0.95
C ALA A 472 -6.49 -19.10 -0.27
N TRP A 473 -7.51 -18.31 0.09
CA TRP A 473 -8.77 -18.82 0.63
C TRP A 473 -9.43 -19.80 -0.35
N LEU A 474 -9.50 -19.48 -1.64
CA LEU A 474 -10.14 -20.34 -2.64
C LEU A 474 -9.43 -21.68 -2.77
N GLN A 475 -8.10 -21.70 -2.71
CA GLN A 475 -7.31 -22.92 -2.74
C GLN A 475 -7.52 -23.78 -1.49
N ALA A 476 -7.68 -23.17 -0.31
CA ALA A 476 -7.90 -23.86 0.96
C ALA A 476 -9.37 -24.24 1.22
N SER A 477 -10.32 -23.52 0.61
CA SER A 477 -11.76 -23.70 0.83
C SER A 477 -12.22 -25.06 0.36
N THR A 478 -12.94 -25.80 1.21
CA THR A 478 -13.59 -27.06 0.82
C THR A 478 -15.01 -26.83 0.28
N THR A 479 -15.54 -25.63 0.47
CA THR A 479 -16.95 -25.29 0.22
C THR A 479 -17.11 -24.48 -1.06
N TRP A 480 -16.12 -23.66 -1.39
CA TRP A 480 -16.19 -22.68 -2.47
C TRP A 480 -15.14 -22.87 -3.55
N ASN A 481 -14.21 -23.81 -3.43
CA ASN A 481 -13.40 -24.26 -4.57
C ASN A 481 -14.26 -25.04 -5.58
N PHE A 482 -13.69 -25.35 -6.74
CA PHE A 482 -14.40 -26.08 -7.81
C PHE A 482 -15.10 -27.36 -7.31
N ALA A 483 -14.39 -28.21 -6.57
CA ALA A 483 -14.94 -29.46 -6.03
C ALA A 483 -16.08 -29.22 -5.03
N GLY A 484 -15.96 -28.20 -4.18
CA GLY A 484 -16.98 -27.76 -3.25
C GLY A 484 -18.25 -27.29 -3.98
N LEU A 485 -18.10 -26.51 -5.06
CA LEU A 485 -19.23 -26.09 -5.89
C LEU A 485 -19.94 -27.28 -6.55
N LEU A 486 -19.20 -28.29 -7.02
CA LEU A 486 -19.78 -29.54 -7.53
C LEU A 486 -20.58 -30.26 -6.45
N ALA A 487 -20.01 -30.42 -5.25
CA ALA A 487 -20.68 -31.07 -4.13
C ALA A 487 -21.98 -30.32 -3.74
N ARG A 488 -21.93 -28.98 -3.72
CA ARG A 488 -23.09 -28.14 -3.41
C ARG A 488 -24.16 -28.24 -4.48
N ARG A 489 -23.82 -28.22 -5.76
CA ARG A 489 -24.81 -28.39 -6.83
C ARG A 489 -25.43 -29.79 -6.82
N ARG A 490 -24.67 -30.83 -6.48
CA ARG A 490 -25.19 -32.20 -6.29
C ARG A 490 -26.15 -32.27 -5.09
N ALA A 491 -25.85 -31.57 -4.00
CA ALA A 491 -26.68 -31.51 -2.81
C ALA A 491 -27.93 -30.63 -2.98
N ASP A 492 -27.80 -29.50 -3.68
CA ASP A 492 -28.88 -28.57 -4.02
C ASP A 492 -28.91 -28.30 -5.53
N PRO A 493 -29.78 -29.01 -6.28
CA PRO A 493 -29.96 -28.79 -7.71
C PRO A 493 -30.45 -27.38 -8.08
N LYS A 494 -30.86 -26.54 -7.12
CA LYS A 494 -31.26 -25.14 -7.36
C LYS A 494 -30.09 -24.16 -7.20
N PHE A 495 -28.97 -24.59 -6.64
CA PHE A 495 -27.81 -23.72 -6.45
C PHE A 495 -27.25 -23.28 -7.81
N SER A 496 -27.34 -22.01 -8.16
CA SER A 496 -26.81 -21.53 -9.45
C SER A 496 -25.29 -21.46 -9.41
N VAL A 497 -24.65 -22.45 -10.04
CA VAL A 497 -23.19 -22.51 -10.17
C VAL A 497 -22.66 -21.37 -11.04
N ARG A 498 -23.45 -20.86 -12.00
CA ARG A 498 -23.05 -19.77 -12.88
C ARG A 498 -22.74 -18.49 -12.10
N ARG A 499 -23.57 -18.16 -11.10
CA ARG A 499 -23.35 -17.00 -10.22
C ARG A 499 -22.09 -17.13 -9.37
N ALA A 500 -21.57 -18.34 -9.18
CA ALA A 500 -20.37 -18.64 -8.41
C ALA A 500 -19.09 -18.68 -9.24
N ALA A 501 -19.08 -18.11 -10.45
CA ALA A 501 -17.92 -18.13 -11.36
C ALA A 501 -17.40 -19.57 -11.61
N PHE A 502 -18.34 -20.49 -11.87
CA PHE A 502 -18.02 -21.90 -12.09
C PHE A 502 -17.35 -22.15 -13.45
N ALA A 503 -17.73 -21.38 -14.47
CA ALA A 503 -17.17 -21.49 -15.81
C ALA A 503 -15.68 -21.11 -15.82
N GLU A 504 -15.33 -20.03 -15.13
CA GLU A 504 -13.96 -19.58 -14.93
C GLU A 504 -13.13 -20.65 -14.22
N GLY A 505 -13.70 -21.27 -13.19
CA GLY A 505 -13.08 -22.38 -12.46
C GLY A 505 -12.87 -23.65 -13.27
N LEU A 506 -13.70 -23.87 -14.31
CA LEU A 506 -13.65 -25.04 -15.17
C LEU A 506 -12.53 -24.94 -16.22
N CYS A 507 -12.13 -23.73 -16.61
CA CYS A 507 -11.14 -23.50 -17.66
C CYS A 507 -9.76 -24.13 -17.38
N PRO A 508 -9.16 -24.01 -16.18
CA PRO A 508 -7.91 -24.69 -15.87
C PRO A 508 -7.99 -26.21 -16.02
N HIS A 509 -9.14 -26.82 -15.70
CA HIS A 509 -9.34 -28.26 -15.87
C HIS A 509 -9.39 -28.65 -17.34
N PHE A 510 -10.07 -27.88 -18.19
CA PHE A 510 -10.05 -28.13 -19.64
C PHE A 510 -8.69 -27.85 -20.27
N SER A 511 -7.99 -26.80 -19.84
CA SER A 511 -6.64 -26.51 -20.30
C SER A 511 -5.71 -27.70 -19.97
N ALA A 512 -5.72 -28.17 -18.72
CA ALA A 512 -4.93 -29.33 -18.31
C ALA A 512 -5.30 -30.60 -19.08
N ALA A 513 -6.60 -30.89 -19.24
CA ALA A 513 -7.07 -32.08 -19.96
C ALA A 513 -6.61 -32.07 -21.43
N PHE A 514 -6.65 -30.91 -22.11
CA PHE A 514 -6.35 -30.81 -23.54
C PHE A 514 -4.95 -30.27 -23.88
N ALA A 515 -4.09 -30.01 -22.89
CA ALA A 515 -2.68 -29.62 -23.07
C ALA A 515 -1.72 -30.79 -23.31
N ALA A 516 -2.02 -31.98 -22.79
CA ALA A 516 -1.28 -33.23 -23.05
C ALA A 516 -1.36 -33.61 -24.55
N PRO A 517 -0.54 -34.56 -25.10
CA PRO A 517 -0.51 -34.95 -26.52
C PRO A 517 -1.77 -35.64 -27.10
N GLY A 518 -2.94 -35.11 -26.73
CA GLY A 518 -4.26 -35.43 -27.24
C GLY A 518 -5.03 -36.29 -26.25
N TYR A 519 -6.03 -35.69 -25.60
CA TYR A 519 -6.97 -36.39 -24.71
C TYR A 519 -8.20 -36.80 -25.51
N ALA A 520 -8.63 -38.06 -25.38
CA ALA A 520 -9.84 -38.52 -26.05
C ALA A 520 -11.06 -37.81 -25.45
N LEU A 521 -12.01 -37.40 -26.29
CA LEU A 521 -13.18 -36.64 -25.82
C LEU A 521 -14.03 -37.44 -24.85
N ASP A 522 -14.20 -38.74 -25.11
CA ASP A 522 -14.97 -39.65 -24.25
C ASP A 522 -14.33 -39.92 -22.88
N SER A 523 -13.10 -39.51 -22.68
CA SER A 523 -12.44 -39.58 -21.37
C SER A 523 -12.90 -38.47 -20.42
N CYS A 524 -13.52 -37.38 -20.91
CA CYS A 524 -14.15 -36.36 -20.05
C CYS A 524 -15.61 -36.04 -20.42
N PHE A 525 -16.11 -36.57 -21.54
CA PHE A 525 -17.47 -36.32 -22.02
C PHE A 525 -18.25 -37.62 -22.24
N ASN A 526 -19.40 -37.72 -21.61
CA ASN A 526 -20.33 -38.83 -21.80
C ASN A 526 -21.27 -38.55 -22.99
N PHE A 527 -20.97 -39.16 -24.13
CA PHE A 527 -21.81 -39.09 -25.33
C PHE A 527 -22.96 -40.10 -25.22
N GLU A 528 -24.14 -39.60 -24.87
CA GLU A 528 -25.37 -40.38 -24.76
C GLU A 528 -26.06 -40.52 -26.12
N GLY A 529 -26.70 -41.66 -26.39
CA GLY A 529 -27.34 -41.93 -27.68
C GLY A 529 -27.12 -43.38 -28.14
N PRO A 530 -27.92 -43.89 -29.11
CA PRO A 530 -27.70 -45.23 -29.66
C PRO A 530 -26.56 -45.25 -30.69
N GLN A 531 -26.19 -44.07 -31.20
CA GLN A 531 -25.12 -43.84 -32.19
C GLN A 531 -24.33 -42.59 -31.79
N PRO A 532 -23.50 -42.71 -30.74
CA PRO A 532 -22.60 -41.64 -30.35
C PRO A 532 -21.54 -41.44 -31.45
N PRO A 533 -21.06 -40.20 -31.68
CA PRO A 533 -20.22 -39.91 -32.85
C PRO A 533 -18.95 -40.76 -32.89
N PHE A 534 -18.56 -41.28 -34.06
CA PHE A 534 -17.32 -42.08 -34.19
C PHE A 534 -16.06 -41.39 -33.67
N TRP A 535 -16.06 -40.06 -33.67
CA TRP A 535 -14.93 -39.25 -33.25
C TRP A 535 -14.84 -39.00 -31.76
N ARG A 536 -15.79 -39.49 -30.93
CA ARG A 536 -15.72 -39.34 -29.47
C ARG A 536 -14.46 -39.95 -28.85
N THR A 537 -13.94 -41.02 -29.44
CA THR A 537 -12.72 -41.71 -28.97
C THR A 537 -11.45 -41.07 -29.53
N ARG A 538 -11.59 -39.99 -30.33
CA ARG A 538 -10.45 -39.32 -30.97
C ARG A 538 -9.87 -38.30 -30.03
N ARG A 539 -8.56 -38.12 -30.17
CA ARG A 539 -7.81 -37.12 -29.43
C ARG A 539 -8.24 -35.72 -29.86
N ALA A 540 -8.39 -34.85 -28.88
CA ALA A 540 -8.65 -33.44 -29.07
C ALA A 540 -7.52 -32.60 -28.45
N LYS A 541 -7.30 -31.42 -29.04
CA LYS A 541 -6.41 -30.39 -28.52
C LYS A 541 -7.13 -29.06 -28.42
N LEU A 542 -6.85 -28.30 -27.37
CA LEU A 542 -7.32 -26.93 -27.23
C LEU A 542 -6.60 -26.03 -28.25
N VAL A 543 -7.37 -25.26 -29.02
CA VAL A 543 -6.83 -24.43 -30.09
C VAL A 543 -7.43 -23.03 -30.09
N VAL A 544 -6.70 -22.10 -30.69
CA VAL A 544 -7.14 -20.73 -30.92
C VAL A 544 -7.21 -20.49 -32.43
N ARG A 545 -8.35 -19.95 -32.88
CA ARG A 545 -8.58 -19.58 -34.28
C ARG A 545 -7.97 -18.19 -34.56
N SER A 546 -7.50 -17.94 -35.77
CA SER A 546 -7.14 -16.60 -36.21
C SER A 546 -7.54 -16.40 -37.66
N SER A 547 -8.37 -15.39 -37.91
CA SER A 547 -8.97 -15.10 -39.20
C SER A 547 -8.37 -13.86 -39.88
N LYS A 548 -7.05 -13.65 -39.80
CA LYS A 548 -6.37 -12.51 -40.45
C LYS A 548 -6.26 -12.64 -41.98
N SER A 549 -6.64 -13.76 -42.59
CA SER A 549 -6.63 -13.95 -44.04
C SER A 549 -7.80 -14.82 -44.50
N SER A 550 -8.01 -14.93 -45.82
CA SER A 550 -9.02 -15.82 -46.43
C SER A 550 -8.86 -17.31 -46.05
N ARG A 551 -7.77 -17.68 -45.35
CA ARG A 551 -7.56 -19.01 -44.77
C ARG A 551 -7.56 -18.90 -43.25
N VAL A 552 -8.48 -19.63 -42.62
CA VAL A 552 -8.52 -19.80 -41.16
C VAL A 552 -7.23 -20.45 -40.70
N LYS A 553 -6.44 -19.75 -39.88
CA LYS A 553 -5.28 -20.31 -39.21
C LYS A 553 -5.70 -20.85 -37.85
N ILE A 554 -5.30 -22.08 -37.56
CA ILE A 554 -5.53 -22.75 -36.28
C ILE A 554 -4.17 -22.88 -35.62
N ARG A 555 -4.09 -22.48 -34.35
CA ARG A 555 -2.87 -22.58 -33.55
C ARG A 555 -3.20 -23.36 -32.30
N ASP A 556 -2.23 -24.10 -31.77
CA ASP A 556 -2.39 -24.67 -30.43
C ASP A 556 -2.61 -23.52 -29.43
N ALA A 557 -3.52 -23.74 -28.47
CA ALA A 557 -3.74 -22.77 -27.42
C ALA A 557 -2.47 -22.60 -26.58
N PRO A 558 -2.21 -21.39 -26.06
CA PRO A 558 -1.16 -21.21 -25.08
C PRO A 558 -1.42 -22.10 -23.84
N SER A 559 -0.36 -22.42 -23.09
CA SER A 559 -0.46 -23.30 -21.92
C SER A 559 -1.21 -22.66 -20.75
N ASP A 560 -1.42 -21.35 -20.77
CA ASP A 560 -2.20 -20.64 -19.79
C ASP A 560 -3.71 -20.81 -20.06
N ALA A 561 -4.50 -20.85 -18.99
CA ALA A 561 -5.96 -20.91 -19.07
C ALA A 561 -6.52 -19.50 -19.30
N GLY A 562 -6.00 -18.77 -20.29
CA GLY A 562 -6.43 -17.40 -20.57
C GLY A 562 -7.94 -17.33 -20.83
N ILE A 563 -8.61 -16.40 -20.15
CA ILE A 563 -10.07 -16.24 -20.20
C ILE A 563 -10.41 -14.83 -20.65
N VAL A 564 -11.37 -14.73 -21.56
CA VAL A 564 -12.06 -13.47 -21.89
C VAL A 564 -13.47 -13.56 -21.32
N ARG A 565 -13.98 -12.46 -20.76
CA ARG A 565 -15.37 -12.35 -20.30
C ARG A 565 -16.19 -11.56 -21.32
N ALA A 566 -17.28 -12.14 -21.79
CA ALA A 566 -18.25 -11.47 -22.64
C ALA A 566 -19.37 -10.86 -21.78
N THR A 567 -19.53 -9.54 -21.88
CA THR A 567 -20.62 -8.76 -21.27
C THR A 567 -21.76 -8.50 -22.26
N GLY A 568 -21.53 -8.68 -23.56
CA GLY A 568 -22.54 -8.59 -24.60
C GLY A 568 -22.25 -9.47 -25.82
N ALA A 569 -23.20 -9.54 -26.74
CA ALA A 569 -23.08 -10.33 -27.98
C ALA A 569 -21.87 -9.90 -28.84
N GLN A 570 -21.51 -8.62 -28.83
CA GLN A 570 -20.37 -8.12 -29.60
C GLN A 570 -19.02 -8.68 -29.11
N ASP A 571 -18.87 -8.90 -27.80
CA ASP A 571 -17.69 -9.54 -27.22
C ASP A 571 -17.56 -10.99 -27.72
N VAL A 572 -18.69 -11.69 -27.79
CA VAL A 572 -18.78 -13.04 -28.35
C VAL A 572 -18.39 -13.04 -29.82
N PHE A 573 -18.89 -12.09 -30.61
CA PHE A 573 -18.57 -11.99 -32.04
C PHE A 573 -17.10 -11.64 -32.29
N SER A 574 -16.56 -10.74 -31.48
CA SER A 574 -15.14 -10.37 -31.51
C SER A 574 -14.28 -11.60 -31.22
N TRP A 575 -14.59 -12.32 -30.14
CA TRP A 575 -13.88 -13.54 -29.76
C TRP A 575 -14.04 -14.68 -30.77
N LEU A 576 -15.22 -14.88 -31.38
CA LEU A 576 -15.40 -15.93 -32.41
C LEU A 576 -14.62 -15.63 -33.70
N SER A 577 -14.40 -14.36 -34.01
CA SER A 577 -13.67 -13.91 -35.20
C SER A 577 -12.16 -13.99 -35.01
N GLU A 578 -11.67 -13.50 -33.88
CA GLU A 578 -10.25 -13.46 -33.55
C GLU A 578 -10.02 -13.66 -32.04
N PRO A 579 -10.12 -14.89 -31.54
CA PRO A 579 -9.85 -15.18 -30.14
C PRO A 579 -8.37 -14.92 -29.84
N ALA A 580 -8.11 -14.03 -28.88
CA ALA A 580 -6.76 -13.86 -28.32
C ALA A 580 -6.46 -14.93 -27.25
N GLN A 581 -7.51 -15.39 -26.56
CA GLN A 581 -7.45 -16.34 -25.45
C GLN A 581 -8.30 -17.58 -25.73
N PRO A 582 -7.94 -18.75 -25.19
CA PRO A 582 -8.59 -20.02 -25.50
C PRO A 582 -10.04 -20.13 -25.00
N PHE A 583 -10.41 -19.41 -23.95
CA PHE A 583 -11.73 -19.50 -23.33
C PHE A 583 -12.49 -18.17 -23.38
N LEU A 584 -13.79 -18.25 -23.62
CA LEU A 584 -14.74 -17.15 -23.45
C LEU A 584 -15.82 -17.55 -22.45
N VAL A 585 -15.90 -16.84 -21.33
CA VAL A 585 -16.97 -16.97 -20.34
C VAL A 585 -18.03 -15.92 -20.61
N THR A 586 -19.31 -16.29 -20.56
CA THR A 586 -20.42 -15.39 -20.92
C THR A 586 -21.36 -15.11 -19.74
N GLU A 587 -21.94 -13.91 -19.70
CA GLU A 587 -23.00 -13.53 -18.75
C GLU A 587 -24.29 -14.35 -18.93
N GLU A 588 -25.15 -14.38 -17.90
CA GLU A 588 -26.32 -15.28 -17.78
C GLU A 588 -27.29 -15.25 -18.97
N ASP A 589 -27.46 -14.08 -19.59
CA ASP A 589 -28.36 -13.83 -20.71
C ASP A 589 -27.75 -14.16 -22.08
N LEU A 590 -26.44 -14.39 -22.15
CA LEU A 590 -25.70 -14.77 -23.35
C LEU A 590 -25.66 -16.29 -23.57
N GLY A 591 -26.53 -17.06 -22.92
CA GLY A 591 -26.69 -18.50 -23.15
C GLY A 591 -25.53 -19.34 -22.65
N ALA A 592 -24.77 -20.03 -23.53
CA ALA A 592 -23.74 -20.99 -23.11
C ALA A 592 -22.68 -20.34 -22.20
N GLY A 593 -22.47 -20.89 -21.01
CA GLY A 593 -21.62 -20.29 -19.96
C GLY A 593 -20.14 -20.23 -20.31
N LEU A 594 -19.66 -21.14 -21.15
CA LEU A 594 -18.27 -21.19 -21.58
C LEU A 594 -18.17 -21.65 -23.05
N LEU A 595 -17.35 -20.94 -23.83
CA LEU A 595 -17.01 -21.29 -25.22
C LEU A 595 -15.51 -21.49 -25.37
N PHE A 596 -15.11 -22.47 -26.18
CA PHE A 596 -13.71 -22.70 -26.60
C PHE A 596 -13.66 -23.54 -27.87
N PHE A 597 -12.50 -23.62 -28.51
CA PHE A 597 -12.31 -24.46 -29.70
C PHE A 597 -11.46 -25.69 -29.42
N LEU A 598 -11.89 -26.83 -29.95
CA LEU A 598 -11.10 -28.06 -29.98
C LEU A 598 -10.76 -28.44 -31.42
N ASN A 599 -9.51 -28.85 -31.66
CA ASN A 599 -9.12 -29.54 -32.88
C ASN A 599 -9.12 -31.05 -32.62
N ILE A 600 -10.06 -31.75 -33.25
CA ILE A 600 -10.27 -33.19 -33.07
C ILE A 600 -9.57 -33.93 -34.21
N GLU A 601 -8.74 -34.91 -33.87
CA GLU A 601 -7.94 -35.69 -34.81
C GLU A 601 -8.83 -36.39 -35.86
N GLY A 602 -8.63 -36.04 -37.14
CA GLY A 602 -9.38 -36.58 -38.27
C GLY A 602 -10.77 -35.94 -38.49
N VAL A 603 -11.15 -34.95 -37.68
CA VAL A 603 -12.42 -34.21 -37.80
C VAL A 603 -12.18 -32.74 -38.12
N GLY A 604 -11.22 -32.10 -37.45
CA GLY A 604 -10.96 -30.67 -37.57
C GLY A 604 -11.48 -29.88 -36.37
N VAL A 605 -11.71 -28.58 -36.57
CA VAL A 605 -12.03 -27.65 -35.48
C VAL A 605 -13.52 -27.62 -35.18
N VAL A 606 -13.84 -27.73 -33.90
CA VAL A 606 -15.19 -27.71 -33.33
C VAL A 606 -15.28 -26.61 -32.29
N LEU A 607 -16.35 -25.81 -32.36
CA LEU A 607 -16.71 -24.89 -31.29
C LEU A 607 -17.43 -25.67 -30.19
N VAL A 608 -16.85 -25.68 -28.99
CA VAL A 608 -17.46 -26.30 -27.81
C VAL A 608 -18.28 -25.26 -27.07
N CYS A 609 -19.55 -25.60 -26.79
CA CYS A 609 -20.48 -24.77 -26.04
C CYS A 609 -20.84 -25.49 -24.74
N VAL A 610 -20.39 -24.97 -23.60
CA VAL A 610 -20.64 -25.58 -22.29
C VAL A 610 -21.79 -24.88 -21.59
N GLU A 611 -22.84 -25.65 -21.32
CA GLU A 611 -24.02 -25.21 -20.58
C GLU A 611 -23.82 -25.51 -19.09
N CYS A 612 -23.29 -24.55 -18.34
CA CYS A 612 -23.00 -24.72 -16.91
C CYS A 612 -24.26 -24.84 -16.03
N ASP A 613 -25.38 -24.22 -16.46
CA ASP A 613 -26.67 -24.28 -15.77
C ASP A 613 -27.81 -24.39 -16.79
N PRO A 614 -28.03 -25.56 -17.40
CA PRO A 614 -28.99 -25.73 -18.50
C PRO A 614 -30.46 -25.55 -18.06
N PHE A 615 -30.72 -25.38 -16.76
CA PHE A 615 -32.06 -25.20 -16.19
C PHE A 615 -32.12 -23.99 -15.23
N PRO A 616 -32.08 -22.75 -15.75
CA PRO A 616 -32.16 -21.55 -14.90
C PRO A 616 -33.51 -21.44 -14.15
N ASN A 617 -34.55 -22.14 -14.61
CA ASN A 617 -35.87 -22.12 -14.00
C ASN A 617 -36.13 -23.31 -13.05
N PRO A 618 -36.53 -23.06 -11.78
CA PRO A 618 -36.57 -24.05 -10.70
C PRO A 618 -37.78 -25.01 -10.75
N ARG A 619 -38.33 -25.33 -11.93
CA ARG A 619 -39.39 -26.35 -12.07
C ARG A 619 -38.73 -27.70 -12.43
N PRO A 620 -38.23 -28.48 -11.45
CA PRO A 620 -37.25 -29.54 -11.68
C PRO A 620 -37.91 -30.86 -12.13
N ARG A 621 -39.24 -30.94 -12.10
CA ARG A 621 -39.95 -32.23 -12.08
C ARG A 621 -40.20 -32.86 -13.44
N ARG A 622 -39.81 -32.25 -14.58
CA ARG A 622 -40.18 -32.81 -15.89
C ARG A 622 -39.13 -32.82 -16.99
N ARG A 623 -37.92 -32.28 -16.77
CA ARG A 623 -36.88 -32.29 -17.81
C ARG A 623 -35.54 -32.58 -17.17
N THR A 624 -35.22 -33.86 -17.00
CA THR A 624 -33.83 -34.32 -16.74
C THR A 624 -32.99 -34.36 -18.00
N GLU A 625 -33.63 -34.15 -19.15
CA GLU A 625 -32.98 -34.32 -20.43
C GLU A 625 -33.26 -33.06 -21.29
N VAL A 626 -32.20 -32.51 -21.91
CA VAL A 626 -32.24 -31.29 -22.75
C VAL A 626 -31.35 -31.47 -23.95
N VAL A 627 -31.79 -30.97 -25.09
CA VAL A 627 -30.96 -30.79 -26.29
C VAL A 627 -31.27 -29.43 -26.89
N PRO A 628 -30.27 -28.54 -27.02
CA PRO A 628 -30.41 -27.32 -27.81
C PRO A 628 -30.51 -27.71 -29.29
N HIS A 629 -31.73 -27.91 -29.81
CA HIS A 629 -31.94 -28.26 -31.22
C HIS A 629 -31.90 -27.06 -32.19
N ASP A 630 -31.92 -25.83 -31.65
CA ASP A 630 -32.02 -24.60 -32.44
C ASP A 630 -30.94 -23.61 -31.96
N PRO A 631 -30.19 -22.98 -32.88
CA PRO A 631 -29.25 -21.94 -32.52
C PRO A 631 -29.81 -20.78 -31.69
N ASN A 632 -31.12 -20.56 -31.73
CA ASN A 632 -31.79 -19.61 -30.85
C ASN A 632 -31.72 -19.96 -29.36
N TRP A 633 -31.23 -21.16 -29.02
CA TRP A 633 -30.93 -21.58 -27.66
C TRP A 633 -29.51 -21.23 -27.23
N PHE A 634 -28.56 -21.05 -28.16
CA PHE A 634 -27.19 -20.62 -27.82
C PHE A 634 -27.19 -19.25 -27.14
N PHE A 635 -28.13 -18.39 -27.49
CA PHE A 635 -28.25 -17.03 -26.99
C PHE A 635 -29.73 -16.63 -26.99
N PRO A 636 -30.47 -16.89 -25.90
CA PRO A 636 -31.91 -16.65 -25.85
C PRO A 636 -32.30 -15.20 -26.17
N HIS A 637 -31.44 -14.24 -25.82
CA HIS A 637 -31.63 -12.82 -26.10
C HIS A 637 -31.61 -12.49 -27.61
N LEU A 638 -30.90 -13.28 -28.45
CA LEU A 638 -30.85 -13.05 -29.90
C LEU A 638 -32.20 -13.22 -30.60
N LYS A 639 -33.19 -13.82 -29.93
CA LYS A 639 -34.59 -13.80 -30.40
C LYS A 639 -35.13 -12.38 -30.54
N GLN A 640 -34.62 -11.46 -29.72
CA GLN A 640 -34.98 -10.05 -29.72
C GLN A 640 -34.05 -9.20 -30.61
N ALA A 641 -32.92 -9.76 -31.08
CA ALA A 641 -31.92 -9.08 -31.91
C ALA A 641 -31.61 -9.87 -33.21
N PRO A 642 -32.46 -9.76 -34.25
CA PRO A 642 -32.32 -10.54 -35.50
C PRO A 642 -31.01 -10.30 -36.26
N ALA A 643 -30.42 -9.10 -36.14
CA ALA A 643 -29.16 -8.75 -36.79
C ALA A 643 -28.00 -9.57 -36.18
N ASP A 644 -27.88 -9.55 -34.86
CA ASP A 644 -26.88 -10.30 -34.11
C ASP A 644 -27.02 -11.81 -34.34
N ARG A 645 -28.26 -12.31 -34.42
CA ARG A 645 -28.54 -13.69 -34.83
C ARG A 645 -27.99 -14.01 -36.23
N LYS A 646 -28.21 -13.13 -37.21
CA LYS A 646 -27.73 -13.32 -38.58
C LYS A 646 -26.20 -13.35 -38.61
N THR A 647 -25.55 -12.47 -37.84
CA THR A 647 -24.10 -12.43 -37.68
C THR A 647 -23.56 -13.73 -37.09
N LEU A 648 -24.11 -14.19 -35.97
CA LEU A 648 -23.71 -15.45 -35.34
C LEU A 648 -23.86 -16.63 -36.30
N LEU A 649 -25.02 -16.76 -36.97
CA LEU A 649 -25.25 -17.84 -37.93
C LEU A 649 -24.29 -17.78 -39.12
N SER A 650 -23.86 -16.59 -39.53
CA SER A 650 -22.81 -16.45 -40.54
C SER A 650 -21.49 -17.01 -40.01
N MET A 651 -21.07 -16.59 -38.80
CA MET A 651 -19.83 -17.06 -38.18
C MET A 651 -19.80 -18.57 -37.95
N LEU A 652 -20.93 -19.16 -37.54
CA LEU A 652 -21.06 -20.62 -37.36
C LEU A 652 -21.02 -21.38 -38.69
N LYS A 653 -21.52 -20.80 -39.78
CA LYS A 653 -21.44 -21.39 -41.13
C LYS A 653 -20.03 -21.37 -41.69
N ASP A 654 -19.20 -20.43 -41.25
CA ASP A 654 -17.79 -20.34 -41.65
C ASP A 654 -16.91 -21.41 -40.96
N LEU A 655 -17.46 -22.16 -40.00
CA LEU A 655 -16.78 -23.28 -39.36
C LEU A 655 -16.86 -24.54 -40.24
N PRO A 656 -15.80 -25.37 -40.28
CA PRO A 656 -15.80 -26.59 -41.09
C PRO A 656 -16.83 -27.59 -40.55
N GLY A 657 -17.68 -28.13 -41.42
CA GLY A 657 -18.74 -29.07 -41.04
C GLY A 657 -18.20 -30.31 -40.32
N ILE A 658 -18.84 -30.71 -39.21
CA ILE A 658 -18.45 -31.91 -38.46
C ILE A 658 -19.02 -33.15 -39.16
N PRO A 659 -18.20 -34.16 -39.51
CA PRO A 659 -18.69 -35.35 -40.18
C PRO A 659 -19.62 -36.15 -39.27
N MET A 660 -20.74 -36.59 -39.86
CA MET A 660 -21.67 -37.54 -39.27
C MET A 660 -21.25 -38.98 -39.60
N ASP A 661 -21.59 -39.92 -38.72
CA ASP A 661 -21.46 -41.34 -39.04
C ASP A 661 -22.18 -41.67 -40.36
N PRO A 662 -21.53 -42.40 -41.28
CA PRO A 662 -22.20 -42.89 -42.47
C PRO A 662 -23.37 -43.80 -42.05
N PRO A 663 -24.53 -43.71 -42.71
CA PRO A 663 -25.67 -44.56 -42.37
C PRO A 663 -25.27 -46.04 -42.45
N ARG A 664 -25.52 -46.81 -41.38
CA ARG A 664 -25.15 -48.25 -41.23
C ARG A 664 -25.69 -49.18 -42.34
N ARG A 665 -26.55 -48.69 -43.23
CA ARG A 665 -27.05 -49.40 -44.42
C ARG A 665 -27.05 -48.47 -45.63
N ALA A 666 -25.95 -48.48 -46.39
CA ALA A 666 -25.94 -47.93 -47.75
C ALA A 666 -25.14 -48.85 -48.68
N VAL A 667 -25.88 -49.42 -49.62
CA VAL A 667 -25.45 -50.23 -50.76
C VAL A 667 -24.48 -49.43 -51.64
N LYS A 668 -23.25 -49.96 -51.84
CA LYS A 668 -22.26 -49.79 -52.94
C LYS A 668 -22.11 -48.47 -53.74
N LYS A 669 -22.75 -47.35 -53.39
CA LYS A 669 -22.49 -46.01 -53.95
C LYS A 669 -22.07 -45.09 -52.81
N GLN A 670 -20.91 -44.46 -52.94
CA GLN A 670 -20.42 -43.44 -52.01
C GLN A 670 -21.43 -42.27 -51.98
N ALA A 671 -22.33 -42.28 -51.01
CA ALA A 671 -23.16 -41.13 -50.70
C ALA A 671 -22.27 -39.99 -50.16
N PRO A 672 -22.64 -38.72 -50.39
CA PRO A 672 -21.95 -37.58 -49.79
C PRO A 672 -21.85 -37.75 -48.27
N ILE A 673 -20.71 -37.38 -47.69
CA ILE A 673 -20.49 -37.39 -46.24
C ILE A 673 -21.52 -36.43 -45.65
N ASN A 674 -22.49 -36.96 -44.91
CA ASN A 674 -23.42 -36.15 -44.13
C ASN A 674 -22.60 -35.38 -43.08
N THR A 675 -22.87 -34.09 -42.91
CA THR A 675 -22.27 -33.27 -41.84
C THR A 675 -23.37 -32.73 -40.95
N TYR A 676 -23.06 -32.54 -39.66
CA TYR A 676 -23.96 -31.84 -38.75
C TYR A 676 -24.24 -30.43 -39.28
N ARG A 677 -25.45 -29.92 -39.00
CA ARG A 677 -25.91 -28.61 -39.49
C ARG A 677 -25.05 -27.46 -38.95
N TYR A 678 -24.50 -27.63 -37.76
CA TYR A 678 -23.60 -26.68 -37.11
C TYR A 678 -22.35 -27.40 -36.63
N SER A 679 -21.21 -26.72 -36.72
CA SER A 679 -19.92 -27.24 -36.25
C SER A 679 -19.68 -26.98 -34.76
N THR A 680 -20.71 -27.29 -33.97
CA THR A 680 -20.72 -27.08 -32.53
C THR A 680 -20.82 -28.42 -31.80
N LEU A 681 -20.19 -28.52 -30.63
CA LEU A 681 -20.38 -29.61 -29.67
C LEU A 681 -20.94 -29.00 -28.39
N HIS A 682 -22.13 -29.44 -27.99
CA HIS A 682 -22.72 -29.01 -26.72
C HIS A 682 -22.31 -29.94 -25.59
N ILE A 683 -21.82 -29.34 -24.51
CA ILE A 683 -21.51 -30.03 -23.27
C ILE A 683 -22.49 -29.57 -22.20
N LEU A 684 -23.28 -30.50 -21.68
CA LEU A 684 -24.22 -30.23 -20.61
C LEU A 684 -23.55 -30.50 -19.25
N CYS A 685 -23.52 -29.49 -18.38
CA CYS A 685 -23.16 -29.67 -16.98
C CYS A 685 -24.42 -30.05 -16.18
N PHE A 686 -24.30 -31.06 -15.33
CA PHE A 686 -25.36 -31.49 -14.40
C PHE A 686 -26.70 -31.91 -15.05
N ALA A 687 -26.69 -32.20 -16.36
CA ALA A 687 -27.87 -32.62 -17.11
C ALA A 687 -27.53 -33.73 -18.10
N ARG A 688 -28.54 -34.46 -18.55
CA ARG A 688 -28.46 -35.53 -19.55
C ARG A 688 -29.08 -35.07 -20.87
N ALA A 689 -28.83 -35.78 -21.97
CA ALA A 689 -29.40 -35.43 -23.27
C ALA A 689 -30.77 -36.14 -23.53
N TRP A 690 -31.80 -35.43 -24.05
CA TRP A 690 -33.17 -35.96 -24.31
C TRP A 690 -33.40 -36.44 -25.74
N PRO A 691 -34.00 -37.62 -25.99
CA PRO A 691 -33.87 -38.89 -25.27
C PRO A 691 -32.68 -39.70 -25.79
N SER A 692 -32.14 -40.60 -24.98
CA SER A 692 -30.97 -41.45 -25.30
C SER A 692 -31.11 -42.34 -26.54
N GLN A 693 -32.25 -42.35 -27.23
CA GLN A 693 -32.50 -43.06 -28.47
C GLN A 693 -32.50 -42.16 -29.71
N THR A 694 -32.40 -40.83 -29.55
CA THR A 694 -32.41 -39.88 -30.66
C THR A 694 -30.99 -39.46 -31.01
N ARG A 695 -30.76 -39.25 -32.32
CA ARG A 695 -29.54 -38.64 -32.82
C ARG A 695 -29.65 -37.12 -32.67
N TYR A 696 -28.61 -36.49 -32.14
CA TYR A 696 -28.57 -35.04 -31.95
C TYR A 696 -27.81 -34.35 -33.08
N ASP A 697 -28.38 -33.25 -33.59
CA ASP A 697 -27.74 -32.33 -34.53
C ASP A 697 -28.03 -30.89 -34.06
N PRO A 698 -27.06 -30.17 -33.50
CA PRO A 698 -25.64 -30.55 -33.31
C PRO A 698 -25.42 -31.68 -32.28
N PRO A 699 -24.21 -32.31 -32.25
CA PRO A 699 -23.87 -33.32 -31.26
C PRO A 699 -23.87 -32.76 -29.82
N VAL A 700 -24.29 -33.60 -28.88
CA VAL A 700 -24.38 -33.29 -27.44
C VAL A 700 -23.64 -34.35 -26.63
N ALA A 701 -22.97 -33.93 -25.56
CA ALA A 701 -22.41 -34.79 -24.53
C ALA A 701 -22.65 -34.21 -23.14
N CYS A 702 -22.51 -35.04 -22.10
CA CYS A 702 -22.58 -34.62 -20.71
C CYS A 702 -21.17 -34.56 -20.12
N LEU A 703 -20.89 -33.61 -19.25
CA LEU A 703 -19.58 -33.51 -18.61
C LEU A 703 -19.40 -34.63 -17.57
N ASP A 704 -18.32 -35.40 -17.67
CA ASP A 704 -17.90 -36.35 -16.65
C ASP A 704 -16.98 -35.64 -15.64
N PHE A 705 -17.55 -35.15 -14.55
CA PHE A 705 -16.81 -34.41 -13.53
C PHE A 705 -15.78 -35.28 -12.83
N ASP A 706 -16.06 -36.55 -12.57
CA ASP A 706 -15.16 -37.40 -11.80
C ASP A 706 -13.93 -37.74 -12.66
N ALA A 707 -14.14 -38.01 -13.96
CA ALA A 707 -13.05 -38.20 -14.90
C ALA A 707 -12.24 -36.91 -15.12
N LEU A 708 -12.89 -35.75 -15.24
CA LEU A 708 -12.21 -34.46 -15.38
C LEU A 708 -11.36 -34.11 -14.13
N MET A 709 -11.88 -34.37 -12.94
CA MET A 709 -11.21 -34.10 -11.66
C MET A 709 -10.10 -35.09 -11.33
N SER A 710 -10.10 -36.28 -11.96
CA SER A 710 -9.01 -37.25 -11.81
C SER A 710 -7.68 -36.75 -12.40
N HIS A 711 -7.72 -35.71 -13.24
CA HIS A 711 -6.52 -35.07 -13.75
C HIS A 711 -5.94 -34.11 -12.73
N LYS A 712 -4.60 -34.15 -12.62
CA LYS A 712 -3.84 -33.16 -11.86
C LYS A 712 -3.90 -31.81 -12.57
N ALA A 713 -4.97 -31.07 -12.35
CA ALA A 713 -5.10 -29.70 -12.83
C ALA A 713 -4.26 -28.75 -11.96
N SER A 714 -3.89 -27.62 -12.55
CA SER A 714 -3.42 -26.46 -11.80
C SER A 714 -4.48 -26.01 -10.79
N PRO A 715 -4.08 -25.31 -9.71
CA PRO A 715 -5.06 -24.67 -8.84
C PRO A 715 -6.03 -23.81 -9.67
N GLU A 716 -7.29 -23.82 -9.25
CA GLU A 716 -8.37 -23.11 -9.93
C GLU A 716 -8.09 -21.61 -10.10
N MET A 717 -7.39 -21.02 -9.14
CA MET A 717 -6.83 -19.66 -9.20
C MET A 717 -5.37 -19.73 -8.80
N ALA A 718 -4.48 -19.64 -9.78
CA ALA A 718 -3.03 -19.53 -9.57
C ALA A 718 -2.64 -18.07 -9.25
N PHE A 719 -1.58 -17.86 -8.47
CA PHE A 719 -1.15 -16.50 -8.09
C PHE A 719 -0.63 -15.71 -9.29
N GLU A 720 -0.10 -16.41 -10.29
CA GLU A 720 0.40 -15.85 -11.54
C GLU A 720 -0.70 -15.07 -12.30
N TYR A 721 -1.96 -15.52 -12.20
CA TYR A 721 -3.08 -14.78 -12.81
C TYR A 721 -3.31 -13.42 -12.16
N LEU A 722 -3.00 -13.29 -10.86
CA LEU A 722 -3.09 -12.01 -10.15
C LEU A 722 -1.89 -11.13 -10.51
N ASP A 723 -0.69 -11.69 -10.60
CA ASP A 723 0.54 -11.01 -11.03
C ASP A 723 0.34 -10.32 -12.39
N ASP A 724 -0.21 -11.05 -13.36
CA ASP A 724 -0.53 -10.54 -14.70
C ASP A 724 -1.64 -9.48 -14.71
N ALA A 725 -2.59 -9.56 -13.77
CA ALA A 725 -3.65 -8.58 -13.63
C ALA A 725 -3.13 -7.25 -13.08
N MET A 726 -2.30 -7.30 -12.03
CA MET A 726 -1.77 -6.11 -11.36
C MET A 726 -0.80 -5.32 -12.22
N THR A 727 0.11 -6.02 -12.92
CA THR A 727 1.08 -5.38 -13.81
C THR A 727 0.39 -4.57 -14.91
N ALA A 728 -0.74 -5.06 -15.42
CA ALA A 728 -1.49 -4.40 -16.48
C ALA A 728 -2.44 -3.28 -16.02
N THR A 729 -2.86 -3.25 -14.75
CA THR A 729 -3.61 -2.10 -14.20
C THR A 729 -2.74 -0.84 -14.01
N SER A 730 -1.41 -0.97 -14.10
CA SER A 730 -0.46 0.13 -13.90
C SER A 730 -0.07 0.89 -15.18
N SER A 731 -0.46 0.36 -16.35
CA SER A 731 -0.31 0.99 -17.68
C SER A 731 -1.59 1.70 -18.08
#